data_AF-R7HG47-F1
#
_entry.id   AF-R7HG47-F1
#
_cell.length_a   1.000
_cell.length_b   1.000
_cell.length_c   1.000
_cell.angle_alpha   90.00
_cell.angle_beta   90.00
_cell.angle_gamma   90.00
#
_symmetry.space_group_name_H-M   'P 1'
#
loop_
_entity.id
_entity.type
_entity.pdbx_description
1 polymer ?
#
loop_
_entity_poly.entity_id
_entity_poly.type
_entity_poly.pdbx_seq_one_letter_code
_entity_poly.pdbx_strand_id
1 'polypeptide(L)'
;MDKLYLDFDENGLLTMYIEGNLDKFKSTLKFNNNKYIFGVEKRLIKDKNLIDKLKYEHISLIPKVDTINTKKNKKTEPTNEEKYEVHDLPDDIIFDGKDFYSLVPLEWTCNNGKYFTCLNTSYTRSTVISLLKKRFFDISLMNEYLNDTILPKIFDVKDVDRINSYEAIYKIFNETLDEIELPNYKRQIDISYKSGKIVLEKPKTLIKIDIPENVKVINCPSKKLPAKENILYDIYFPSTVENLQSIMTVYNGQINSIIFDKNFNGKMKLRSLITNKPINFLQIPCNIELMKSIINIGYSEFVYVFDKNSKLTLIYKNEKELLDFLHYFILLDKKLDSKKSRKFIFDESFDKYVPGIEFKFDNEIWEYPLYEFKKKVSLSDIDITLYGSELSHGVQNKIKRMLKNDNVHFVIEKLDVTKGQEHTEEKQKVNKTTLIADDIIDEILSIDYFGLDKNDVKNKINEILIKYNKDLSNLKEGLSLQSEEGLYTELLVKLNLLKESLYQKFEKNLVVYDMLDEVNNLLSILNNEEIVINTSLENDFYSLSKNILPFVEEKITDDLRNYLENEKHKLENYLLTGENRPYEDMDKFILSIRTYLNITLLSIRNYLNKEEILDVIRDYTNMQMKINYKEPIKNYLSIVLLEIDKIKNEIFDINPTNLGVHNIIDKINIDYSNMESNEIIKYVDSILMEIYGLYYKIKFNNISKLKKESYKMRLIK
;
A
#
# COMPACT_ATOMS: atom_id res chain seq x y z
N MET A 1 -40.13 -10.12 -21.87
CA MET A 1 -39.26 -9.02 -22.35
C MET A 1 -38.85 -9.40 -23.74
N ASP A 2 -39.23 -8.62 -24.74
CA ASP A 2 -38.75 -8.86 -26.10
C ASP A 2 -37.27 -8.44 -26.12
N LYS A 3 -36.36 -9.36 -26.48
CA LYS A 3 -34.94 -9.03 -26.63
C LYS A 3 -34.69 -8.58 -28.06
N LEU A 4 -33.91 -7.53 -28.22
CA LEU A 4 -33.62 -6.93 -29.52
C LEU A 4 -32.11 -6.98 -29.76
N TYR A 5 -31.72 -7.47 -30.92
CA TYR A 5 -30.34 -7.64 -31.35
C TYR A 5 -30.08 -6.82 -32.61
N LEU A 6 -28.96 -6.09 -32.67
CA LEU A 6 -28.52 -5.38 -33.86
C LEU A 6 -27.28 -6.06 -34.45
N ASP A 7 -27.23 -6.21 -35.77
CA ASP A 7 -26.10 -6.79 -36.51
C ASP A 7 -26.00 -6.21 -37.93
N PHE A 8 -24.88 -6.37 -38.65
CA PHE A 8 -24.83 -6.05 -40.08
C PHE A 8 -25.07 -7.29 -40.95
N ASP A 9 -25.80 -7.12 -42.04
CA ASP A 9 -25.84 -8.15 -43.08
C ASP A 9 -24.55 -8.16 -43.93
N GLU A 10 -24.44 -9.15 -44.82
CA GLU A 10 -23.35 -9.32 -45.78
C GLU A 10 -23.13 -8.10 -46.71
N ASN A 11 -24.12 -7.21 -46.81
CA ASN A 11 -24.09 -5.99 -47.61
C ASN A 11 -23.77 -4.73 -46.78
N GLY A 12 -23.46 -4.90 -45.50
CA GLY A 12 -23.15 -3.83 -44.55
C GLY A 12 -24.36 -3.00 -44.13
N LEU A 13 -25.59 -3.53 -44.26
CA LEU A 13 -26.81 -2.87 -43.79
C LEU A 13 -27.12 -3.26 -42.36
N LEU A 14 -27.46 -2.27 -41.52
CA LEU A 14 -27.80 -2.52 -40.12
C LEU A 14 -29.13 -3.28 -40.07
N THR A 15 -29.12 -4.44 -39.46
CA THR A 15 -30.25 -5.34 -39.26
C THR A 15 -30.60 -5.44 -37.79
N MET A 16 -31.87 -5.67 -37.51
CA MET A 16 -32.43 -5.76 -36.17
C MET A 16 -33.28 -7.02 -36.05
N TYR A 17 -32.88 -7.92 -35.16
CA TYR A 17 -33.59 -9.14 -34.82
C TYR A 17 -34.36 -8.96 -33.52
N ILE A 18 -35.56 -9.51 -33.46
CA ILE A 18 -36.41 -9.45 -32.27
C ILE A 18 -36.72 -10.86 -31.83
N GLU A 19 -36.31 -11.18 -30.62
CA GLU A 19 -36.67 -12.41 -29.93
C GLU A 19 -37.84 -12.07 -28.98
N GLY A 20 -39.05 -12.25 -29.49
CA GLY A 20 -40.27 -11.80 -28.83
C GLY A 20 -41.49 -11.72 -29.74
N ASN A 21 -42.56 -11.06 -29.27
CA ASN A 21 -43.77 -10.87 -30.07
C ASN A 21 -43.57 -9.73 -31.08
N LEU A 22 -43.23 -10.09 -32.32
CA LEU A 22 -42.93 -9.15 -33.40
C LEU A 22 -44.12 -8.23 -33.74
N ASP A 23 -45.35 -8.72 -33.70
CA ASP A 23 -46.52 -7.92 -34.06
C ASP A 23 -46.83 -6.88 -32.99
N LYS A 24 -46.66 -7.26 -31.72
CA LYS A 24 -46.69 -6.32 -30.60
C LYS A 24 -45.64 -5.22 -30.79
N PHE A 25 -44.41 -5.59 -31.14
CA PHE A 25 -43.36 -4.60 -31.41
C PHE A 25 -43.74 -3.66 -32.56
N LYS A 26 -44.15 -4.19 -33.72
CA LYS A 26 -44.58 -3.36 -34.88
C LYS A 26 -45.69 -2.38 -34.51
N SER A 27 -46.65 -2.80 -33.67
CA SER A 27 -47.77 -1.95 -33.24
C SER A 27 -47.34 -0.71 -32.44
N THR A 28 -46.13 -0.73 -31.87
CA THR A 28 -45.58 0.40 -31.09
C THR A 28 -44.78 1.39 -31.93
N LEU A 29 -44.56 1.12 -33.22
CA LEU A 29 -43.69 1.92 -34.07
C LEU A 29 -44.47 2.87 -34.98
N LYS A 30 -43.87 4.03 -35.27
CA LYS A 30 -44.37 4.94 -36.31
C LYS A 30 -44.15 4.30 -37.69
N PHE A 31 -45.17 4.25 -38.53
CA PHE A 31 -45.09 3.68 -39.88
C PHE A 31 -45.48 4.73 -40.92
N ASN A 32 -44.62 4.95 -41.93
CA ASN A 32 -44.86 5.91 -43.01
C ASN A 32 -44.13 5.46 -44.29
N ASN A 33 -44.75 5.66 -45.46
CA ASN A 33 -44.16 5.32 -46.78
C ASN A 33 -43.54 3.92 -46.87
N ASN A 34 -44.25 2.89 -46.38
CA ASN A 34 -43.80 1.50 -46.30
C ASN A 34 -42.54 1.27 -45.43
N LYS A 35 -42.24 2.19 -44.52
CA LYS A 35 -41.08 2.15 -43.63
C LYS A 35 -41.51 2.35 -42.18
N TYR A 36 -40.87 1.63 -41.28
CA TYR A 36 -40.97 1.86 -39.85
C TYR A 36 -39.94 2.91 -39.44
N ILE A 37 -40.34 3.90 -38.65
CA ILE A 37 -39.49 5.01 -38.22
C ILE A 37 -39.34 4.92 -36.70
N PHE A 38 -38.13 4.60 -36.23
CA PHE A 38 -37.80 4.54 -34.81
C PHE A 38 -36.29 4.54 -34.59
N GLY A 39 -35.84 5.10 -33.46
CA GLY A 39 -34.43 5.42 -33.24
C GLY A 39 -33.99 6.69 -33.98
N VAL A 40 -32.90 7.30 -33.53
CA VAL A 40 -32.32 8.53 -34.11
C VAL A 40 -30.84 8.30 -34.46
N GLU A 41 -30.29 9.08 -35.39
CA GLU A 41 -28.89 9.08 -35.80
C GLU A 41 -28.30 10.48 -35.60
N LYS A 42 -27.10 10.60 -35.02
CA LYS A 42 -26.37 11.88 -34.94
C LYS A 42 -25.62 12.17 -36.25
N ARG A 43 -25.93 13.27 -36.93
CA ARG A 43 -25.25 13.74 -38.16
C ARG A 43 -24.58 15.08 -37.96
N LEU A 44 -23.27 15.13 -38.20
CA LEU A 44 -22.48 16.36 -38.09
C LEU A 44 -23.04 17.46 -38.99
N ILE A 45 -23.34 18.62 -38.41
CA ILE A 45 -23.70 19.82 -39.14
C ILE A 45 -22.43 20.39 -39.76
N LYS A 46 -22.37 20.50 -41.10
CA LYS A 46 -21.21 21.02 -41.83
C LYS A 46 -21.38 22.46 -42.33
N ASP A 47 -22.59 23.00 -42.21
CA ASP A 47 -22.89 24.37 -42.63
C ASP A 47 -22.27 25.36 -41.64
N LYS A 48 -21.22 26.07 -42.08
CA LYS A 48 -20.51 27.04 -41.26
C LYS A 48 -21.40 28.18 -40.78
N ASN A 49 -22.35 28.64 -41.60
CA ASN A 49 -23.23 29.75 -41.24
C ASN A 49 -24.24 29.31 -40.17
N LEU A 50 -24.74 28.08 -40.26
CA LEU A 50 -25.61 27.49 -39.24
C LEU A 50 -24.85 27.24 -37.93
N ILE A 51 -23.62 26.72 -38.01
CA ILE A 51 -22.75 26.53 -36.84
C ILE A 51 -22.45 27.87 -36.16
N ASP A 52 -22.10 28.90 -36.92
CA ASP A 52 -21.81 30.21 -36.35
C ASP A 52 -23.06 30.83 -35.72
N LYS A 53 -24.23 30.71 -36.37
CA LYS A 53 -25.51 31.14 -35.79
C LYS A 53 -25.80 30.43 -34.45
N LEU A 54 -25.65 29.10 -34.41
CA LEU A 54 -25.87 28.30 -33.20
C LEU A 54 -24.86 28.61 -32.08
N LYS A 55 -23.61 28.96 -32.43
CA LYS A 55 -22.59 29.42 -31.47
C LYS A 55 -22.94 30.78 -30.85
N TYR A 56 -23.52 31.71 -31.61
CA TYR A 56 -23.83 33.07 -31.17
C TYR A 56 -25.19 33.20 -30.46
N GLU A 57 -26.17 32.35 -30.76
CA GLU A 57 -27.50 32.38 -30.11
C GLU A 57 -27.51 31.69 -28.72
N HIS A 58 -26.55 30.84 -28.38
CA HIS A 58 -26.51 30.06 -27.12
C HIS A 58 -25.23 30.29 -26.29
N ILE A 59 -24.94 31.55 -25.96
CA ILE A 59 -23.73 32.02 -25.25
C ILE A 59 -23.58 31.49 -23.81
N SER A 60 -24.58 30.80 -23.23
CA SER A 60 -24.52 30.20 -21.89
C SER A 60 -23.64 28.94 -21.78
N LEU A 61 -23.03 28.46 -22.87
CA LEU A 61 -22.16 27.27 -22.89
C LEU A 61 -20.66 27.58 -22.91
N ILE A 62 -20.25 28.85 -22.81
CA ILE A 62 -18.82 29.21 -22.63
C ILE A 62 -18.54 29.27 -21.11
N PRO A 63 -17.55 28.53 -20.58
CA PRO A 63 -17.20 28.63 -19.17
C PRO A 63 -16.75 30.07 -18.85
N LYS A 64 -17.47 30.76 -17.97
CA LYS A 64 -16.91 31.92 -17.27
C LYS A 64 -15.94 31.41 -16.22
N VAL A 65 -14.65 31.68 -16.42
CA VAL A 65 -13.66 31.57 -15.35
C VAL A 65 -13.90 32.74 -14.40
N ASP A 66 -14.61 32.53 -13.31
CA ASP A 66 -14.54 33.41 -12.15
C ASP A 66 -13.61 32.77 -11.12
N THR A 67 -12.40 33.32 -11.02
CA THR A 67 -11.57 33.24 -9.81
C THR A 67 -12.37 33.71 -8.60
N ILE A 68 -12.47 32.89 -7.53
CA ILE A 68 -12.77 33.42 -6.20
C ILE A 68 -11.72 32.92 -5.19
N ASN A 69 -11.16 33.93 -4.52
CA ASN A 69 -10.07 33.93 -3.57
C ASN A 69 -10.18 32.95 -2.41
N THR A 70 -9.01 32.58 -1.88
CA THR A 70 -8.84 31.95 -0.57
C THR A 70 -9.40 32.84 0.56
N LYS A 71 -10.19 32.24 1.48
CA LYS A 71 -9.98 32.27 2.95
C LYS A 71 -11.08 31.49 3.71
N LYS A 72 -10.66 30.35 4.28
CA LYS A 72 -11.10 29.73 5.56
C LYS A 72 -12.61 29.65 5.88
N ASN A 73 -13.20 28.44 5.88
CA ASN A 73 -13.32 27.57 7.07
C ASN A 73 -14.32 26.42 6.86
N LYS A 74 -13.93 25.23 7.35
CA LYS A 74 -14.70 23.99 7.61
C LYS A 74 -15.15 23.17 6.40
N LYS A 75 -14.47 22.03 6.19
CA LYS A 75 -14.82 20.96 5.26
C LYS A 75 -15.99 20.14 5.81
N THR A 76 -17.12 20.21 5.13
CA THR A 76 -18.05 19.10 4.93
C THR A 76 -18.15 18.95 3.43
N GLU A 77 -17.83 17.77 2.88
CA GLU A 77 -18.03 17.46 1.46
C GLU A 77 -19.52 17.15 1.24
N PRO A 78 -20.28 17.92 0.44
CA PRO A 78 -21.51 17.43 -0.14
C PRO A 78 -21.19 16.93 -1.56
N THR A 79 -21.49 15.68 -1.79
CA THR A 79 -21.67 15.07 -3.11
C THR A 79 -22.76 15.85 -3.86
N ASN A 80 -22.37 16.76 -4.76
CA ASN A 80 -23.28 17.36 -5.72
C ASN A 80 -22.87 16.92 -7.13
N GLU A 81 -23.44 15.81 -7.60
CA GLU A 81 -23.66 15.64 -9.04
C GLU A 81 -24.67 16.72 -9.46
N GLU A 82 -24.18 17.87 -9.93
CA GLU A 82 -25.02 18.86 -10.59
C GLU A 82 -25.38 18.34 -11.98
N LYS A 83 -26.57 17.75 -12.10
CA LYS A 83 -27.22 17.54 -13.39
C LYS A 83 -27.72 18.88 -13.90
N TYR A 84 -27.11 19.36 -14.97
CA TYR A 84 -27.58 20.54 -15.70
C TYR A 84 -28.50 20.10 -16.84
N GLU A 85 -29.77 20.52 -16.77
CA GLU A 85 -30.72 20.38 -17.87
C GLU A 85 -30.58 21.60 -18.81
N VAL A 86 -30.24 21.34 -20.07
CA VAL A 86 -30.21 22.36 -21.12
C VAL A 86 -31.62 22.46 -21.70
N HIS A 87 -32.25 23.62 -21.58
CA HIS A 87 -33.48 23.94 -22.30
C HIS A 87 -33.16 24.75 -23.57
N ASP A 88 -33.98 24.56 -24.60
CA ASP A 88 -34.06 25.35 -25.84
C ASP A 88 -33.02 25.10 -26.96
N LEU A 89 -32.46 23.89 -27.08
CA LEU A 89 -32.06 23.42 -28.41
C LEU A 89 -33.31 22.87 -29.13
N PRO A 90 -33.44 22.99 -30.46
CA PRO A 90 -34.40 22.15 -31.17
C PRO A 90 -34.16 20.70 -30.75
N ASP A 91 -35.21 19.93 -30.46
CA ASP A 91 -35.11 18.52 -30.02
C ASP A 91 -34.23 17.66 -30.94
N ASP A 92 -33.95 18.15 -32.15
CA ASP A 92 -33.15 17.52 -33.19
C ASP A 92 -31.68 17.99 -33.26
N ILE A 93 -31.11 18.79 -32.33
CA ILE A 93 -29.70 19.24 -32.38
C ILE A 93 -28.97 19.02 -31.03
N ILE A 94 -27.78 18.39 -31.06
CA ILE A 94 -26.92 18.10 -29.88
C ILE A 94 -25.54 18.76 -30.02
N PHE A 95 -24.99 19.26 -28.91
CA PHE A 95 -23.62 19.76 -28.79
C PHE A 95 -22.78 18.87 -27.86
N ASP A 96 -21.60 18.40 -28.31
CA ASP A 96 -20.71 17.51 -27.54
C ASP A 96 -19.43 18.20 -27.02
N GLY A 97 -19.40 19.54 -27.04
CA GLY A 97 -18.26 20.35 -26.62
C GLY A 97 -17.30 20.73 -27.76
N LYS A 98 -17.26 19.97 -28.87
CA LYS A 98 -16.42 20.28 -30.04
C LYS A 98 -17.24 20.47 -31.32
N ASP A 99 -18.32 19.72 -31.48
CA ASP A 99 -19.07 19.60 -32.73
C ASP A 99 -20.59 19.73 -32.51
N PHE A 100 -21.31 20.15 -33.56
CA PHE A 100 -22.78 20.22 -33.59
C PHE A 100 -23.37 19.08 -34.43
N TYR A 101 -24.35 18.38 -33.89
CA TYR A 101 -24.99 17.23 -34.54
C TYR A 101 -26.49 17.44 -34.69
N SER A 102 -27.05 17.03 -35.82
CA SER A 102 -28.49 16.90 -36.04
C SER A 102 -28.95 15.47 -35.77
N LEU A 103 -30.13 15.27 -35.19
CA LEU A 103 -30.77 13.98 -34.97
C LEU A 103 -31.73 13.69 -36.12
N VAL A 104 -31.49 12.58 -36.81
CA VAL A 104 -32.33 12.14 -37.93
C VAL A 104 -32.99 10.80 -37.60
N PRO A 105 -34.30 10.63 -37.81
CA PRO A 105 -34.95 9.34 -37.57
C PRO A 105 -34.39 8.21 -38.44
N LEU A 106 -34.19 7.03 -37.86
CA LEU A 106 -33.80 5.84 -38.62
C LEU A 106 -35.00 5.24 -39.36
N GLU A 107 -34.80 4.88 -40.62
CA GLU A 107 -35.81 4.30 -41.50
C GLU A 107 -35.60 2.81 -41.66
N TRP A 108 -36.57 2.00 -41.28
CA TRP A 108 -36.47 0.54 -41.24
C TRP A 108 -37.48 -0.13 -42.17
N THR A 109 -37.06 -1.24 -42.77
CA THR A 109 -37.92 -2.12 -43.56
C THR A 109 -37.98 -3.49 -42.91
N CYS A 110 -39.17 -4.06 -42.75
CA CYS A 110 -39.32 -5.40 -42.20
C CYS A 110 -39.11 -6.43 -43.32
N ASN A 111 -38.04 -7.22 -43.21
CA ASN A 111 -37.69 -8.23 -44.19
C ASN A 111 -38.29 -9.58 -43.79
N ASN A 112 -39.13 -10.11 -44.67
CA ASN A 112 -39.75 -11.44 -44.57
C ASN A 112 -40.42 -11.74 -43.21
N GLY A 113 -40.86 -10.72 -42.48
CA GLY A 113 -41.51 -10.87 -41.18
C GLY A 113 -40.63 -11.44 -40.06
N LYS A 114 -39.29 -11.40 -40.18
CA LYS A 114 -38.37 -11.97 -39.17
C LYS A 114 -37.41 -10.96 -38.55
N TYR A 115 -36.96 -9.97 -39.32
CA TYR A 115 -36.02 -8.95 -38.86
C TYR A 115 -36.27 -7.63 -39.61
N PHE A 116 -35.70 -6.53 -39.13
CA PHE A 116 -35.77 -5.22 -39.78
C PHE A 116 -34.40 -4.85 -40.35
N THR A 117 -34.36 -4.13 -41.47
CA THR A 117 -33.15 -3.59 -42.07
C THR A 117 -33.25 -2.09 -42.20
N CYS A 118 -32.23 -1.38 -41.71
CA CYS A 118 -32.16 0.08 -41.75
C CYS A 118 -31.69 0.54 -43.13
N LEU A 119 -32.40 1.52 -43.68
CA LEU A 119 -32.21 2.03 -45.04
C LEU A 119 -31.29 3.24 -45.11
N ASN A 120 -31.17 4.02 -44.03
CA ASN A 120 -30.56 5.35 -44.07
C ASN A 120 -29.25 5.49 -43.27
N THR A 121 -28.51 4.39 -43.05
CA THR A 121 -27.16 4.38 -42.43
C THR A 121 -26.03 4.38 -43.48
N SER A 122 -25.98 5.39 -44.36
CA SER A 122 -25.04 5.40 -45.49
C SER A 122 -23.56 5.54 -45.09
N TYR A 123 -23.27 6.21 -43.97
CA TYR A 123 -21.89 6.44 -43.50
C TYR A 123 -21.24 5.19 -42.86
N THR A 124 -22.06 4.28 -42.31
CA THR A 124 -21.58 3.02 -41.71
C THR A 124 -21.31 1.98 -42.79
N ARG A 125 -22.18 1.93 -43.80
CA ARG A 125 -22.14 0.93 -44.89
C ARG A 125 -20.83 0.93 -45.66
N SER A 126 -20.29 2.10 -46.03
CA SER A 126 -19.03 2.18 -46.79
C SER A 126 -17.82 1.72 -45.96
N THR A 127 -17.78 2.07 -44.67
CA THR A 127 -16.72 1.66 -43.73
C THR A 127 -16.78 0.17 -43.43
N VAL A 128 -17.97 -0.39 -43.19
CA VAL A 128 -18.17 -1.83 -42.96
C VAL A 128 -17.83 -2.65 -44.20
N ILE A 129 -18.27 -2.22 -45.40
CA ILE A 129 -17.89 -2.87 -46.67
C ILE A 129 -16.37 -2.79 -46.91
N SER A 130 -15.73 -1.68 -46.55
CA SER A 130 -14.27 -1.54 -46.65
C SER A 130 -13.54 -2.52 -45.71
N LEU A 131 -14.06 -2.72 -44.49
CA LEU A 131 -13.55 -3.71 -43.53
C LEU A 131 -13.77 -5.14 -44.03
N LEU A 132 -14.95 -5.48 -44.55
CA LEU A 132 -15.30 -6.78 -45.16
C LEU A 132 -14.40 -7.14 -46.35
N LYS A 133 -14.03 -6.15 -47.18
CA LYS A 133 -13.17 -6.36 -48.36
C LYS A 133 -11.71 -6.59 -48.00
N LYS A 134 -11.24 -6.09 -46.87
CA LYS A 134 -9.91 -6.38 -46.34
C LYS A 134 -9.96 -7.78 -45.72
N ARG A 135 -9.60 -8.81 -46.49
CA ARG A 135 -9.51 -10.26 -46.14
C ARG A 135 -8.73 -10.63 -44.85
N PHE A 136 -8.30 -9.65 -44.05
CA PHE A 136 -7.43 -9.79 -42.89
C PHE A 136 -8.14 -9.61 -41.53
N PHE A 137 -9.45 -9.34 -41.48
CA PHE A 137 -10.17 -9.15 -40.22
C PHE A 137 -11.13 -10.30 -39.90
N ASP A 138 -10.97 -10.87 -38.71
CA ASP A 138 -11.94 -11.76 -38.07
C ASP A 138 -13.29 -11.02 -37.92
N ILE A 139 -14.41 -11.71 -38.15
CA ILE A 139 -15.78 -11.21 -37.96
C ILE A 139 -15.95 -10.59 -36.57
N SER A 140 -15.21 -11.12 -35.59
CA SER A 140 -15.11 -10.58 -34.25
C SER A 140 -14.69 -9.09 -34.26
N LEU A 141 -13.70 -8.66 -35.05
CA LEU A 141 -13.23 -7.27 -35.07
C LEU A 141 -14.25 -6.29 -35.66
N MET A 142 -15.09 -6.76 -36.59
CA MET A 142 -16.19 -5.96 -37.15
C MET A 142 -17.30 -5.71 -36.13
N ASN A 143 -17.67 -6.73 -35.37
CA ASN A 143 -18.62 -6.58 -34.26
C ASN A 143 -18.08 -5.66 -33.15
N GLU A 144 -16.76 -5.58 -33.01
CA GLU A 144 -16.06 -4.66 -32.09
C GLU A 144 -16.23 -3.21 -32.54
N TYR A 145 -15.88 -2.94 -33.80
CA TYR A 145 -16.02 -1.61 -34.39
C TYR A 145 -17.49 -1.15 -34.39
N LEU A 146 -18.42 -2.07 -34.67
CA LEU A 146 -19.85 -1.80 -34.59
C LEU A 146 -20.27 -1.40 -33.17
N ASN A 147 -20.00 -2.26 -32.19
CA ASN A 147 -20.49 -2.09 -30.82
C ASN A 147 -19.82 -0.95 -30.05
N ASP A 148 -18.54 -0.71 -30.30
CA ASP A 148 -17.75 0.26 -29.53
C ASP A 148 -17.62 1.61 -30.25
N THR A 149 -17.77 1.67 -31.58
CA THR A 149 -17.58 2.91 -32.35
C THR A 149 -18.85 3.39 -33.07
N ILE A 150 -19.62 2.49 -33.68
CA ILE A 150 -20.74 2.87 -34.55
C ILE A 150 -22.04 3.02 -33.76
N LEU A 151 -22.46 1.98 -33.02
CA LEU A 151 -23.72 1.99 -32.28
C LEU A 151 -23.78 3.14 -31.24
N PRO A 152 -22.71 3.48 -30.49
CA PRO A 152 -22.71 4.64 -29.59
C PRO A 152 -22.87 6.00 -30.27
N LYS A 153 -22.59 6.10 -31.57
CA LYS A 153 -22.82 7.34 -32.36
C LYS A 153 -24.26 7.44 -32.83
N ILE A 154 -24.95 6.31 -32.93
CA ILE A 154 -26.33 6.23 -33.40
C ILE A 154 -27.29 6.31 -32.20
N PHE A 155 -27.08 5.48 -31.18
CA PHE A 155 -27.99 5.33 -30.05
C PHE A 155 -27.42 5.87 -28.74
N ASP A 156 -28.30 6.19 -27.80
CA ASP A 156 -27.89 6.52 -26.44
C ASP A 156 -27.33 5.27 -25.75
N VAL A 157 -26.15 5.41 -25.15
CA VAL A 157 -25.47 4.32 -24.43
C VAL A 157 -25.64 4.53 -22.94
N LYS A 158 -26.02 3.48 -22.23
CA LYS A 158 -26.13 3.45 -20.78
C LYS A 158 -25.34 2.29 -20.21
N ASP A 159 -24.41 2.58 -19.30
CA ASP A 159 -23.80 1.55 -18.48
C ASP A 159 -24.84 1.02 -17.48
N VAL A 160 -24.91 -0.30 -17.35
CA VAL A 160 -25.86 -0.97 -16.45
C VAL A 160 -25.13 -1.84 -15.46
N ASP A 161 -25.63 -1.91 -14.22
CA ASP A 161 -25.03 -2.71 -13.13
C ASP A 161 -25.18 -4.23 -13.30
N ARG A 162 -25.71 -4.69 -14.44
CA ARG A 162 -25.85 -6.11 -14.76
C ARG A 162 -24.50 -6.70 -15.19
N ILE A 163 -24.19 -7.91 -14.70
CA ILE A 163 -23.01 -8.69 -15.07
C ILE A 163 -23.43 -9.97 -15.81
N ASN A 164 -22.86 -10.22 -16.99
CA ASN A 164 -23.04 -11.46 -17.74
C ASN A 164 -21.82 -12.37 -17.51
N SER A 165 -22.03 -13.59 -16.98
CA SER A 165 -20.96 -14.53 -16.63
C SER A 165 -20.78 -15.64 -17.67
N TYR A 166 -19.54 -16.00 -17.98
CA TYR A 166 -19.17 -17.10 -18.86
C TYR A 166 -17.97 -17.89 -18.31
N GLU A 167 -17.84 -19.16 -18.66
CA GLU A 167 -16.73 -20.03 -18.25
C GLU A 167 -15.73 -20.23 -19.41
N ALA A 168 -14.43 -20.26 -19.08
CA ALA A 168 -13.37 -20.54 -20.02
C ALA A 168 -13.26 -22.04 -20.37
N ILE A 169 -12.69 -22.32 -21.54
CA ILE A 169 -12.40 -23.68 -22.03
C ILE A 169 -10.89 -23.89 -22.00
N TYR A 170 -10.45 -25.12 -21.70
CA TYR A 170 -9.04 -25.43 -21.43
C TYR A 170 -8.50 -26.47 -22.41
N LYS A 171 -7.23 -26.31 -22.83
CA LYS A 171 -6.45 -27.38 -23.45
C LYS A 171 -5.35 -27.85 -22.51
N ILE A 172 -5.46 -29.12 -22.12
CA ILE A 172 -4.57 -29.75 -21.15
C ILE A 172 -3.82 -30.88 -21.86
N PHE A 173 -2.49 -30.87 -21.78
CA PHE A 173 -1.63 -31.91 -22.29
C PHE A 173 -0.68 -32.38 -21.18
N ASN A 174 -0.70 -33.67 -20.85
CA ASN A 174 0.15 -34.25 -19.79
C ASN A 174 0.16 -33.43 -18.48
N GLU A 175 -1.04 -33.19 -17.91
CA GLU A 175 -1.21 -32.39 -16.69
C GLU A 175 -0.72 -30.93 -16.79
N THR A 176 -0.35 -30.46 -18.00
CA THR A 176 0.05 -29.08 -18.27
C THR A 176 -1.09 -28.34 -18.97
N LEU A 177 -1.49 -27.20 -18.42
CA LEU A 177 -2.40 -26.29 -19.08
C LEU A 177 -1.64 -25.44 -20.09
N ASP A 178 -1.90 -25.68 -21.37
CA ASP A 178 -1.21 -25.04 -22.50
C ASP A 178 -1.99 -23.85 -23.08
N GLU A 179 -3.33 -23.91 -23.07
CA GLU A 179 -4.17 -22.85 -23.64
C GLU A 179 -5.48 -22.67 -22.86
N ILE A 180 -5.85 -21.41 -22.64
CA ILE A 180 -7.15 -20.98 -22.13
C ILE A 180 -7.90 -20.32 -23.30
N GLU A 181 -8.95 -20.98 -23.77
CA GLU A 181 -9.86 -20.46 -24.77
C GLU A 181 -11.00 -19.71 -24.10
N LEU A 182 -11.14 -18.43 -24.42
CA LEU A 182 -12.28 -17.66 -23.94
C LEU A 182 -13.55 -18.10 -24.66
N PRO A 183 -14.69 -18.16 -23.95
CA PRO A 183 -15.96 -18.51 -24.57
C PRO A 183 -16.27 -17.51 -25.68
N ASN A 184 -16.94 -17.97 -26.73
CA ASN A 184 -17.56 -17.10 -27.73
C ASN A 184 -18.71 -16.34 -27.05
N TYR A 185 -18.38 -15.34 -26.24
CA TYR A 185 -19.36 -14.42 -25.69
C TYR A 185 -19.93 -13.66 -26.88
N LYS A 186 -21.17 -14.00 -27.27
CA LYS A 186 -21.89 -13.19 -28.24
C LYS A 186 -21.91 -11.80 -27.64
N ARG A 187 -21.34 -10.83 -28.35
CA ARG A 187 -21.25 -9.42 -27.96
C ARG A 187 -22.63 -8.82 -28.05
N GLN A 188 -23.51 -9.29 -27.18
CA GLN A 188 -24.89 -8.88 -27.07
C GLN A 188 -24.84 -7.54 -26.35
N ILE A 189 -24.95 -6.47 -27.13
CA ILE A 189 -25.47 -5.24 -26.57
C ILE A 189 -26.92 -5.53 -26.27
N ASP A 190 -27.28 -5.50 -25.00
CA ASP A 190 -28.67 -5.61 -24.61
C ASP A 190 -29.33 -4.28 -24.95
N ILE A 191 -30.39 -4.35 -25.74
CA ILE A 191 -31.08 -3.15 -26.19
C ILE A 191 -32.37 -3.04 -25.41
N SER A 192 -32.50 -1.96 -24.64
CA SER A 192 -33.76 -1.65 -23.97
C SER A 192 -34.51 -0.55 -24.73
N TYR A 193 -35.83 -0.75 -24.84
CA TYR A 193 -36.74 0.22 -25.39
C TYR A 193 -37.46 0.91 -24.23
N LYS A 194 -37.16 2.19 -24.02
CA LYS A 194 -37.78 3.01 -22.95
C LYS A 194 -38.31 4.30 -23.56
N SER A 195 -39.62 4.54 -23.39
CA SER A 195 -40.28 5.80 -23.78
C SER A 195 -40.04 6.23 -25.24
N GLY A 196 -40.09 5.30 -26.19
CA GLY A 196 -39.89 5.63 -27.62
C GLY A 196 -38.43 5.64 -28.09
N LYS A 197 -37.45 5.48 -27.19
CA LYS A 197 -36.01 5.53 -27.49
C LYS A 197 -35.36 4.16 -27.36
N ILE A 198 -34.41 3.88 -28.25
CA ILE A 198 -33.50 2.73 -28.18
C ILE A 198 -32.30 3.13 -27.32
N VAL A 199 -32.09 2.42 -26.21
CA VAL A 199 -30.93 2.58 -25.34
C VAL A 199 -30.08 1.31 -25.42
N LEU A 200 -28.79 1.49 -25.68
CA LEU A 200 -27.80 0.42 -25.65
C LEU A 200 -27.31 0.23 -24.23
N GLU A 201 -27.61 -0.91 -23.63
CA GLU A 201 -27.08 -1.30 -22.33
C GLU A 201 -25.72 -1.98 -22.52
N LYS A 202 -24.70 -1.46 -21.84
CA LYS A 202 -23.37 -2.08 -21.78
C LYS A 202 -23.18 -2.78 -20.42
N PRO A 203 -23.58 -4.06 -20.28
CA PRO A 203 -23.27 -4.83 -19.08
C PRO A 203 -21.77 -5.16 -19.00
N LYS A 204 -21.26 -5.36 -17.79
CA LYS A 204 -19.91 -5.92 -17.61
C LYS A 204 -19.93 -7.41 -17.94
N THR A 205 -18.89 -7.91 -18.59
CA THR A 205 -18.74 -9.34 -18.87
C THR A 205 -17.76 -9.94 -17.87
N LEU A 206 -18.18 -10.96 -17.13
CA LEU A 206 -17.35 -11.71 -16.21
C LEU A 206 -16.95 -13.04 -16.85
N ILE A 207 -15.65 -13.31 -16.90
CA ILE A 207 -15.08 -14.56 -17.39
C ILE A 207 -14.51 -15.32 -16.19
N LYS A 208 -15.02 -16.51 -15.94
CA LYS A 208 -14.54 -17.44 -14.92
C LYS A 208 -13.48 -18.38 -15.52
N ILE A 209 -12.34 -18.44 -14.85
CA ILE A 209 -11.18 -19.26 -15.19
C ILE A 209 -10.89 -20.15 -13.98
N ASP A 210 -11.70 -21.20 -13.86
CA ASP A 210 -11.58 -22.24 -12.86
C ASP A 210 -10.64 -23.34 -13.38
N ILE A 211 -9.36 -23.28 -12.98
CA ILE A 211 -8.35 -24.23 -13.45
C ILE A 211 -8.73 -25.66 -13.03
N PRO A 212 -8.76 -26.64 -13.96
CA PRO A 212 -9.15 -28.02 -13.64
C PRO A 212 -8.20 -28.73 -12.66
N GLU A 213 -8.75 -29.56 -11.77
CA GLU A 213 -7.99 -30.27 -10.73
C GLU A 213 -6.92 -31.22 -11.27
N ASN A 214 -7.01 -31.68 -12.51
CA ASN A 214 -6.00 -32.55 -13.13
C ASN A 214 -4.78 -31.79 -13.70
N VAL A 215 -4.68 -30.47 -13.50
CA VAL A 215 -3.55 -29.64 -13.92
C VAL A 215 -2.51 -29.54 -12.79
N LYS A 216 -1.25 -29.85 -13.11
CA LYS A 216 -0.09 -29.62 -12.22
C LYS A 216 0.77 -28.44 -12.64
N VAL A 217 0.86 -28.17 -13.94
CA VAL A 217 1.71 -27.10 -14.48
C VAL A 217 0.86 -26.14 -15.31
N ILE A 218 1.01 -24.84 -15.09
CA ILE A 218 0.38 -23.81 -15.92
C ILE A 218 1.47 -23.14 -16.75
N ASN A 219 1.43 -23.37 -18.06
CA ASN A 219 2.31 -22.74 -19.03
C ASN A 219 1.51 -22.31 -20.25
N CYS A 220 0.73 -21.26 -20.05
CA CYS A 220 -0.09 -20.60 -21.06
C CYS A 220 0.59 -19.29 -21.52
N PRO A 221 1.63 -19.34 -22.39
CA PRO A 221 2.20 -18.13 -22.95
C PRO A 221 1.13 -17.45 -23.80
N SER A 222 0.66 -16.30 -23.32
CA SER A 222 -0.55 -15.63 -23.79
C SER A 222 -0.63 -15.51 -25.32
N LYS A 223 -1.61 -16.17 -25.95
CA LYS A 223 -2.34 -15.52 -27.05
C LYS A 223 -3.12 -14.38 -26.40
N LYS A 224 -2.78 -13.14 -26.73
CA LYS A 224 -3.36 -11.90 -26.17
C LYS A 224 -4.87 -12.07 -25.93
N LEU A 225 -5.29 -12.08 -24.67
CA LEU A 225 -6.71 -12.04 -24.36
C LEU A 225 -7.28 -10.72 -24.91
N PRO A 226 -8.50 -10.72 -25.49
CA PRO A 226 -9.08 -9.56 -26.15
C PRO A 226 -9.04 -8.34 -25.22
N ALA A 227 -8.37 -7.31 -25.70
CA ALA A 227 -8.03 -6.12 -24.95
C ALA A 227 -9.26 -5.21 -24.80
N LYS A 228 -10.13 -5.49 -23.82
CA LYS A 228 -11.36 -4.69 -23.60
C LYS A 228 -11.56 -4.30 -22.15
N GLU A 229 -11.96 -3.03 -21.95
CA GLU A 229 -12.15 -2.43 -20.63
C GLU A 229 -13.34 -2.99 -19.84
N ASN A 230 -14.35 -3.54 -20.53
CA ASN A 230 -15.60 -4.04 -19.91
C ASN A 230 -15.56 -5.52 -19.49
N ILE A 231 -14.39 -6.16 -19.55
CA ILE A 231 -14.21 -7.56 -19.16
C ILE A 231 -13.56 -7.64 -17.78
N LEU A 232 -14.22 -8.41 -16.91
CA LEU A 232 -13.77 -8.83 -15.61
C LEU A 232 -13.32 -10.29 -15.66
N TYR A 233 -12.24 -10.63 -14.97
CA TYR A 233 -11.75 -12.00 -14.85
C TYR A 233 -11.80 -12.48 -13.39
N ASP A 234 -12.41 -13.63 -13.17
CA ASP A 234 -12.32 -14.39 -11.92
C ASP A 234 -11.44 -15.62 -12.19
N ILE A 235 -10.37 -15.80 -11.41
CA ILE A 235 -9.37 -16.84 -11.63
C ILE A 235 -9.25 -17.68 -10.35
N TYR A 236 -9.44 -18.99 -10.47
CA TYR A 236 -9.30 -19.93 -9.37
C TYR A 236 -8.17 -20.93 -9.65
N PHE A 237 -7.26 -21.10 -8.68
CA PHE A 237 -6.16 -22.06 -8.72
C PHE A 237 -6.39 -23.19 -7.70
N PRO A 238 -6.58 -24.45 -8.14
CA PRO A 238 -6.75 -25.59 -7.24
C PRO A 238 -5.42 -25.97 -6.58
N SER A 239 -5.49 -26.72 -5.48
CA SER A 239 -4.32 -27.18 -4.73
C SER A 239 -3.41 -28.15 -5.50
N THR A 240 -3.88 -28.70 -6.62
CA THR A 240 -3.13 -29.65 -7.46
C THR A 240 -2.09 -28.98 -8.36
N VAL A 241 -2.17 -27.66 -8.54
CA VAL A 241 -1.19 -26.91 -9.33
C VAL A 241 0.09 -26.72 -8.54
N GLU A 242 1.18 -27.29 -9.03
CA GLU A 242 2.50 -27.26 -8.40
C GLU A 242 3.40 -26.13 -8.95
N ASN A 243 3.22 -25.76 -10.22
CA ASN A 243 4.12 -24.81 -10.91
C ASN A 243 3.36 -23.89 -11.88
N LEU A 244 3.38 -22.58 -11.61
CA LEU A 244 2.80 -21.54 -12.45
C LEU A 244 3.93 -20.80 -13.15
N GLN A 245 4.13 -21.09 -14.44
CA GLN A 245 5.20 -20.52 -15.24
C GLN A 245 4.71 -19.28 -16.01
N SER A 246 3.60 -19.41 -16.72
CA SER A 246 2.93 -18.30 -17.41
C SER A 246 1.43 -18.57 -17.44
N ILE A 247 0.63 -17.58 -17.05
CA ILE A 247 -0.82 -17.72 -16.93
C ILE A 247 -1.49 -16.86 -18.00
N MET A 248 -1.35 -15.54 -17.88
CA MET A 248 -1.95 -14.60 -18.81
C MET A 248 -1.43 -13.17 -18.68
N THR A 249 -1.66 -12.41 -19.75
CA THR A 249 -1.43 -10.96 -19.80
C THR A 249 -2.75 -10.23 -20.06
N VAL A 250 -3.17 -9.36 -19.14
CA VAL A 250 -4.44 -8.60 -19.19
C VAL A 250 -4.13 -7.11 -19.37
N TYR A 251 -4.07 -6.66 -20.63
CA TYR A 251 -3.69 -5.26 -20.95
C TYR A 251 -4.80 -4.23 -20.66
N ASN A 252 -6.05 -4.50 -21.07
CA ASN A 252 -7.16 -3.54 -20.98
C ASN A 252 -8.30 -3.98 -20.02
N GLY A 253 -8.47 -5.29 -19.82
CA GLY A 253 -9.45 -5.84 -18.88
C GLY A 253 -9.02 -5.65 -17.42
N GLN A 254 -9.88 -6.04 -16.49
CA GLN A 254 -9.62 -5.94 -15.06
C GLN A 254 -9.75 -7.31 -14.42
N ILE A 255 -8.82 -7.66 -13.55
CA ILE A 255 -8.94 -8.88 -12.74
C ILE A 255 -9.86 -8.54 -11.57
N ASN A 256 -11.00 -9.21 -11.53
CA ASN A 256 -11.97 -9.04 -10.47
C ASN A 256 -11.60 -9.89 -9.27
N SER A 257 -11.28 -11.17 -9.46
CA SER A 257 -10.79 -12.00 -8.37
C SER A 257 -9.66 -12.94 -8.77
N ILE A 258 -8.75 -13.16 -7.82
CA ILE A 258 -7.81 -14.28 -7.82
C ILE A 258 -8.01 -15.05 -6.53
N ILE A 259 -8.23 -16.35 -6.67
CA ILE A 259 -8.50 -17.25 -5.56
C ILE A 259 -7.55 -18.43 -5.65
N PHE A 260 -6.61 -18.51 -4.71
CA PHE A 260 -5.86 -19.73 -4.46
C PHE A 260 -6.65 -20.62 -3.51
N ASP A 261 -6.67 -21.92 -3.81
CA ASP A 261 -7.23 -22.92 -2.89
C ASP A 261 -6.56 -22.84 -1.51
N LYS A 262 -7.30 -23.19 -0.46
CA LYS A 262 -6.80 -23.15 0.92
C LYS A 262 -5.56 -24.02 1.15
N ASN A 263 -5.44 -25.11 0.39
CA ASN A 263 -4.32 -26.04 0.47
C ASN A 263 -3.28 -25.80 -0.63
N PHE A 264 -3.37 -24.68 -1.35
CA PHE A 264 -2.44 -24.35 -2.43
C PHE A 264 -1.01 -24.14 -1.88
N ASN A 265 -0.06 -24.89 -2.44
CA ASN A 265 1.36 -24.81 -2.09
C ASN A 265 2.28 -24.69 -3.32
N GLY A 266 1.70 -24.44 -4.50
CA GLY A 266 2.42 -24.33 -5.76
C GLY A 266 3.37 -23.13 -5.80
N LYS A 267 4.38 -23.21 -6.66
CA LYS A 267 5.33 -22.13 -6.92
C LYS A 267 4.88 -21.30 -8.10
N MET A 268 4.96 -19.98 -7.96
CA MET A 268 4.66 -19.05 -9.05
C MET A 268 5.96 -18.36 -9.48
N LYS A 269 6.19 -18.29 -10.79
CA LYS A 269 7.31 -17.52 -11.33
C LYS A 269 6.95 -16.03 -11.29
N LEU A 270 7.94 -15.18 -11.03
CA LEU A 270 7.77 -13.73 -11.10
C LEU A 270 7.21 -13.33 -12.47
N ARG A 271 6.19 -12.46 -12.50
CA ARG A 271 5.48 -12.01 -13.71
C ARG A 271 4.78 -13.13 -14.50
N SER A 272 4.39 -14.24 -13.87
CA SER A 272 3.51 -15.24 -14.50
C SER A 272 2.11 -14.71 -14.81
N LEU A 273 1.67 -13.69 -14.05
CA LEU A 273 0.45 -12.95 -14.27
C LEU A 273 0.82 -11.47 -14.46
N ILE A 274 0.35 -10.88 -15.56
CA ILE A 274 0.63 -9.49 -15.90
C ILE A 274 -0.67 -8.73 -16.12
N THR A 275 -0.84 -7.60 -15.46
CA THR A 275 -1.93 -6.64 -15.72
C THR A 275 -1.51 -5.21 -15.37
N ASN A 276 -2.17 -4.23 -16.00
CA ASN A 276 -1.93 -2.81 -15.79
C ASN A 276 -2.87 -2.19 -14.75
N LYS A 277 -3.78 -2.98 -14.15
CA LYS A 277 -4.79 -2.52 -13.19
C LYS A 277 -4.70 -3.34 -11.89
N PRO A 278 -4.92 -2.72 -10.72
CA PRO A 278 -5.07 -3.44 -9.45
C PRO A 278 -6.23 -4.45 -9.48
N ILE A 279 -6.19 -5.40 -8.55
CA ILE A 279 -7.14 -6.51 -8.45
C ILE A 279 -8.20 -6.19 -7.39
N ASN A 280 -9.48 -6.47 -7.66
CA ASN A 280 -10.54 -6.16 -6.70
C ASN A 280 -10.55 -7.11 -5.50
N PHE A 281 -10.31 -8.40 -5.71
CA PHE A 281 -10.29 -9.41 -4.64
C PHE A 281 -9.13 -10.38 -4.82
N LEU A 282 -8.31 -10.54 -3.78
CA LEU A 282 -7.25 -11.55 -3.72
C LEU A 282 -7.46 -12.45 -2.51
N GLN A 283 -7.60 -13.74 -2.73
CA GLN A 283 -7.54 -14.77 -1.69
C GLN A 283 -6.28 -15.60 -1.88
N ILE A 284 -5.42 -15.63 -0.86
CA ILE A 284 -4.08 -16.21 -0.94
C ILE A 284 -3.71 -16.90 0.39
N PRO A 285 -3.08 -18.09 0.38
CA PRO A 285 -2.49 -18.66 1.58
C PRO A 285 -1.31 -17.81 2.09
N CYS A 286 -1.02 -17.89 3.38
CA CYS A 286 0.14 -17.26 4.03
C CYS A 286 1.46 -17.89 3.53
N ASN A 287 1.81 -17.60 2.28
CA ASN A 287 2.99 -18.08 1.56
C ASN A 287 3.77 -16.87 1.03
N ILE A 288 4.94 -16.62 1.63
CA ILE A 288 5.79 -15.46 1.34
C ILE A 288 6.25 -15.45 -0.12
N GLU A 289 6.66 -16.59 -0.67
CA GLU A 289 7.14 -16.70 -2.05
C GLU A 289 6.04 -16.42 -3.08
N LEU A 290 4.82 -16.88 -2.80
CA LEU A 290 3.66 -16.58 -3.62
C LEU A 290 3.30 -15.08 -3.57
N MET A 291 3.35 -14.47 -2.38
CA MET A 291 3.10 -13.04 -2.21
C MET A 291 4.15 -12.19 -2.96
N LYS A 292 5.44 -12.54 -2.87
CA LYS A 292 6.50 -11.88 -3.65
C LYS A 292 6.22 -11.91 -5.16
N SER A 293 5.70 -13.03 -5.64
CA SER A 293 5.45 -13.25 -7.07
C SER A 293 4.24 -12.47 -7.60
N ILE A 294 3.30 -12.10 -6.72
CA ILE A 294 2.04 -11.43 -7.10
C ILE A 294 1.96 -9.97 -6.65
N ILE A 295 2.83 -9.51 -5.74
CA ILE A 295 2.77 -8.14 -5.21
C ILE A 295 2.97 -7.07 -6.31
N ASN A 296 3.76 -7.42 -7.32
CA ASN A 296 3.92 -6.66 -8.55
C ASN A 296 3.33 -7.45 -9.72
N ILE A 297 2.26 -6.93 -10.30
CA ILE A 297 1.58 -7.51 -11.47
C ILE A 297 1.88 -6.77 -12.77
N GLY A 298 2.77 -5.78 -12.76
CA GLY A 298 3.11 -4.99 -13.95
C GLY A 298 4.08 -5.72 -14.90
N TYR A 299 4.02 -5.36 -16.18
CA TYR A 299 4.91 -5.90 -17.21
C TYR A 299 6.32 -5.29 -17.15
N SER A 300 6.38 -3.98 -17.42
CA SER A 300 7.58 -3.15 -17.36
C SER A 300 7.60 -2.26 -16.11
N GLU A 301 6.43 -1.93 -15.59
CA GLU A 301 6.23 -1.05 -14.45
C GLU A 301 6.02 -1.83 -13.14
N PHE A 302 6.22 -1.18 -11.99
CA PHE A 302 5.73 -1.71 -10.72
C PHE A 302 4.26 -1.34 -10.56
N VAL A 303 3.36 -2.31 -10.72
CA VAL A 303 1.93 -2.15 -10.47
C VAL A 303 1.60 -2.88 -9.18
N TYR A 304 1.31 -2.12 -8.12
CA TYR A 304 0.89 -2.70 -6.85
C TYR A 304 -0.43 -3.44 -7.04
N VAL A 305 -0.52 -4.66 -6.49
CA VAL A 305 -1.67 -5.54 -6.69
C VAL A 305 -2.99 -4.96 -6.12
N PHE A 306 -2.91 -4.02 -5.18
CA PHE A 306 -4.07 -3.45 -4.50
C PHE A 306 -4.35 -1.97 -4.82
N ASP A 307 -5.61 -1.59 -4.74
CA ASP A 307 -6.11 -0.22 -4.62
C ASP A 307 -6.98 -0.05 -3.37
N LYS A 308 -7.61 1.12 -3.21
CA LYS A 308 -8.37 1.48 -1.99
C LYS A 308 -9.64 0.64 -1.80
N ASN A 309 -10.17 0.05 -2.86
CA ASN A 309 -11.37 -0.77 -2.84
C ASN A 309 -11.05 -2.26 -2.94
N SER A 310 -9.77 -2.61 -3.07
CA SER A 310 -9.32 -4.00 -3.06
C SER A 310 -9.59 -4.67 -1.72
N LYS A 311 -9.86 -5.97 -1.80
CA LYS A 311 -10.08 -6.86 -0.68
C LYS A 311 -9.04 -7.97 -0.67
N LEU A 312 -8.47 -8.24 0.49
CA LEU A 312 -7.48 -9.28 0.70
C LEU A 312 -8.02 -10.33 1.67
N THR A 313 -8.03 -11.60 1.30
CA THR A 313 -8.28 -12.73 2.19
C THR A 313 -6.99 -13.53 2.37
N LEU A 314 -6.50 -13.63 3.61
CA LEU A 314 -5.34 -14.44 3.96
C LEU A 314 -5.79 -15.75 4.59
N ILE A 315 -5.31 -16.87 4.04
CA ILE A 315 -5.58 -18.21 4.56
C ILE A 315 -4.39 -18.68 5.40
N TYR A 316 -4.62 -19.02 6.66
CA TYR A 316 -3.58 -19.46 7.59
C TYR A 316 -3.98 -20.71 8.36
N LYS A 317 -3.00 -21.53 8.75
CA LYS A 317 -3.20 -22.78 9.49
C LYS A 317 -3.07 -22.58 10.99
N ASN A 318 -2.22 -21.64 11.42
CA ASN A 318 -1.98 -21.34 12.82
C ASN A 318 -1.50 -19.89 13.01
N GLU A 319 -1.53 -19.43 14.26
CA GLU A 319 -1.12 -18.09 14.65
C GLU A 319 0.31 -17.73 14.20
N LYS A 320 1.27 -18.65 14.38
CA LYS A 320 2.69 -18.38 14.07
C LYS A 320 2.88 -18.08 12.59
N GLU A 321 2.34 -18.94 11.71
CA GLU A 321 2.38 -18.76 10.26
C GLU A 321 1.78 -17.40 9.84
N LEU A 322 0.63 -17.04 10.42
CA LEU A 322 -0.03 -15.77 10.14
C LEU A 322 0.83 -14.57 10.58
N LEU A 323 1.36 -14.59 11.80
CA LEU A 323 2.17 -13.50 12.33
C LEU A 323 3.48 -13.33 11.57
N ASP A 324 4.16 -14.43 11.22
CA ASP A 324 5.39 -14.41 10.43
C ASP A 324 5.13 -13.82 9.03
N PHE A 325 4.04 -14.25 8.38
CA PHE A 325 3.63 -13.72 7.08
C PHE A 325 3.29 -12.22 7.13
N LEU A 326 2.46 -11.81 8.11
CA LEU A 326 2.09 -10.41 8.28
C LEU A 326 3.30 -9.53 8.60
N HIS A 327 4.23 -10.01 9.44
CA HIS A 327 5.46 -9.29 9.75
C HIS A 327 6.28 -9.02 8.49
N TYR A 328 6.52 -10.06 7.68
CA TYR A 328 7.20 -9.94 6.39
C TYR A 328 6.50 -8.91 5.49
N PHE A 329 5.17 -9.05 5.34
CA PHE A 329 4.42 -8.26 4.38
C PHE A 329 4.33 -6.77 4.78
N ILE A 330 4.16 -6.49 6.07
CA ILE A 330 4.15 -5.12 6.62
C ILE A 330 5.50 -4.43 6.42
N LEU A 331 6.61 -5.14 6.59
CA LEU A 331 7.94 -4.57 6.36
C LEU A 331 8.16 -4.22 4.89
N LEU A 332 7.73 -5.10 3.97
CA LEU A 332 7.78 -4.83 2.53
C LEU A 332 6.95 -3.60 2.16
N ASP A 333 5.69 -3.53 2.63
CA ASP A 333 4.80 -2.40 2.34
C ASP A 333 5.37 -1.07 2.86
N LYS A 334 5.92 -1.05 4.08
CA LYS A 334 6.60 0.12 4.64
C LYS A 334 7.81 0.56 3.82
N LYS A 335 8.59 -0.38 3.28
CA LYS A 335 9.75 -0.06 2.42
C LYS A 335 9.31 0.55 1.09
N LEU A 336 8.21 0.06 0.52
CA LEU A 336 7.58 0.60 -0.69
C LEU A 336 7.06 2.03 -0.48
N ASP A 337 6.56 2.38 0.71
CA ASP A 337 6.06 3.73 1.02
C ASP A 337 7.13 4.71 1.53
N SER A 338 8.27 4.20 1.96
CA SER A 338 9.28 4.99 2.64
C SER A 338 9.91 6.04 1.71
N LYS A 339 9.90 7.31 2.17
CA LYS A 339 10.65 8.38 1.50
C LYS A 339 12.17 8.12 1.48
N LYS A 340 12.70 7.33 2.43
CA LYS A 340 14.12 6.95 2.47
C LYS A 340 14.50 6.01 1.33
N SER A 341 13.52 5.29 0.77
CA SER A 341 13.72 4.44 -0.40
C SER A 341 13.79 5.24 -1.71
N ARG A 342 13.49 6.55 -1.69
CA ARG A 342 13.55 7.39 -2.89
C ARG A 342 14.98 7.81 -3.16
N LYS A 343 15.50 7.46 -4.34
CA LYS A 343 16.86 7.78 -4.78
C LYS A 343 16.87 8.21 -6.24
N PHE A 344 18.01 8.68 -6.72
CA PHE A 344 18.24 8.79 -8.16
C PHE A 344 18.80 7.46 -8.65
N ILE A 345 18.13 6.84 -9.60
CA ILE A 345 18.53 5.57 -10.20
C ILE A 345 18.88 5.78 -11.66
N PHE A 346 19.76 4.95 -12.21
CA PHE A 346 20.13 5.05 -13.61
C PHE A 346 19.06 4.40 -14.49
N ASP A 347 18.55 5.16 -15.45
CA ASP A 347 17.53 4.69 -16.38
C ASP A 347 18.12 4.50 -17.77
N GLU A 348 18.26 3.23 -18.17
CA GLU A 348 18.83 2.84 -19.46
C GLU A 348 18.02 3.40 -20.65
N SER A 349 16.71 3.61 -20.48
CA SER A 349 15.85 4.12 -21.57
C SER A 349 16.15 5.59 -21.89
N PHE A 350 16.67 6.35 -20.92
CA PHE A 350 16.98 7.77 -21.06
C PHE A 350 18.48 8.09 -20.92
N ASP A 351 19.33 7.09 -20.68
CA ASP A 351 20.77 7.21 -20.45
C ASP A 351 21.13 8.28 -19.40
N LYS A 352 20.35 8.33 -18.31
CA LYS A 352 20.52 9.34 -17.25
C LYS A 352 19.95 8.88 -15.92
N TYR A 353 20.38 9.57 -14.86
CA TYR A 353 19.79 9.38 -13.53
C TYR A 353 18.42 10.06 -13.42
N VAL A 354 17.41 9.30 -13.01
CA VAL A 354 16.04 9.77 -12.79
C VAL A 354 15.60 9.49 -11.35
N PRO A 355 14.65 10.27 -10.80
CA PRO A 355 14.05 9.92 -9.52
C PRO A 355 13.40 8.54 -9.57
N GLY A 356 13.72 7.68 -8.61
CA GLY A 356 13.26 6.31 -8.50
C GLY A 356 13.09 5.86 -7.04
N ILE A 357 12.70 4.61 -6.88
CA ILE A 357 12.69 3.89 -5.61
C ILE A 357 13.75 2.79 -5.71
N GLU A 358 14.63 2.74 -4.72
CA GLU A 358 15.69 1.74 -4.62
C GLU A 358 15.88 1.30 -3.16
N PHE A 359 15.67 0.02 -2.88
CA PHE A 359 15.94 -0.57 -1.57
C PHE A 359 16.26 -2.07 -1.67
N LYS A 360 17.07 -2.56 -0.73
CA LYS A 360 17.29 -3.99 -0.54
C LYS A 360 16.23 -4.58 0.38
N PHE A 361 15.60 -5.68 -0.03
CA PHE A 361 14.66 -6.44 0.79
C PHE A 361 14.80 -7.92 0.46
N ASP A 362 14.98 -8.75 1.49
CA ASP A 362 15.16 -10.21 1.36
C ASP A 362 16.19 -10.64 0.29
N ASN A 363 17.38 -10.04 0.36
CA ASN A 363 18.47 -10.24 -0.60
C ASN A 363 18.22 -9.83 -2.06
N GLU A 364 17.05 -9.26 -2.36
CA GLU A 364 16.72 -8.68 -3.67
C GLU A 364 16.86 -7.16 -3.64
N ILE A 365 17.27 -6.58 -4.77
CA ILE A 365 17.28 -5.14 -4.98
C ILE A 365 16.00 -4.78 -5.72
N TRP A 366 15.18 -3.94 -5.09
CA TRP A 366 13.95 -3.39 -5.67
C TRP A 366 14.27 -2.02 -6.23
N GLU A 367 14.32 -1.91 -7.55
CA GLU A 367 14.71 -0.69 -8.26
C GLU A 367 13.70 -0.38 -9.37
N TYR A 368 13.01 0.77 -9.25
CA TYR A 368 12.01 1.21 -10.22
C TYR A 368 12.03 2.74 -10.39
N PRO A 369 11.97 3.27 -11.62
CA PRO A 369 11.79 4.70 -11.83
C PRO A 369 10.47 5.17 -11.23
N LEU A 370 10.42 6.38 -10.66
CA LEU A 370 9.19 6.86 -10.01
C LEU A 370 8.02 6.99 -10.98
N TYR A 371 8.28 7.20 -12.28
CA TYR A 371 7.24 7.27 -13.30
C TYR A 371 6.67 5.89 -13.66
N GLU A 372 7.40 4.80 -13.34
CA GLU A 372 6.96 3.41 -13.48
C GLU A 372 6.45 2.81 -12.17
N PHE A 373 6.52 3.56 -11.05
CA PHE A 373 6.11 3.08 -9.74
C PHE A 373 4.65 3.47 -9.42
N LYS A 374 3.73 2.51 -9.57
CA LYS A 374 2.29 2.69 -9.37
C LYS A 374 1.82 2.03 -8.08
N LYS A 375 2.03 2.72 -6.95
CA LYS A 375 1.42 2.43 -5.64
C LYS A 375 0.66 3.65 -5.14
N LYS A 376 -0.60 3.47 -4.75
CA LYS A 376 -1.49 4.57 -4.28
C LYS A 376 -2.06 4.34 -2.88
N VAL A 377 -1.90 3.14 -2.33
CA VAL A 377 -2.49 2.71 -1.07
C VAL A 377 -1.49 1.90 -0.27
N SER A 378 -1.72 1.80 1.04
CA SER A 378 -0.96 0.97 1.97
C SER A 378 -1.87 -0.13 2.54
N LEU A 379 -1.30 -1.09 3.27
CA LEU A 379 -2.09 -2.13 3.93
C LEU A 379 -3.09 -1.61 4.97
N SER A 380 -2.89 -0.39 5.48
CA SER A 380 -3.83 0.29 6.35
C SER A 380 -5.13 0.70 5.66
N ASP A 381 -5.15 0.76 4.33
CA ASP A 381 -6.23 1.37 3.54
C ASP A 381 -7.15 0.34 2.86
N ILE A 382 -6.87 -0.95 2.99
CA ILE A 382 -7.57 -2.04 2.30
C ILE A 382 -8.41 -2.90 3.26
N ASP A 383 -9.45 -3.57 2.76
CA ASP A 383 -10.26 -4.49 3.55
C ASP A 383 -9.58 -5.87 3.63
N ILE A 384 -9.31 -6.35 4.85
CA ILE A 384 -8.53 -7.58 5.10
C ILE A 384 -9.39 -8.59 5.86
N THR A 385 -9.55 -9.79 5.29
CA THR A 385 -10.15 -10.95 5.95
C THR A 385 -9.09 -11.99 6.28
N LEU A 386 -9.10 -12.49 7.51
CA LEU A 386 -8.20 -13.53 7.99
C LEU A 386 -9.01 -14.81 8.20
N TYR A 387 -8.76 -15.81 7.35
CA TYR A 387 -9.47 -17.08 7.32
C TYR A 387 -8.57 -18.22 7.81
N GLY A 388 -8.93 -18.86 8.93
CA GLY A 388 -8.09 -19.93 9.50
C GLY A 388 -8.54 -20.44 10.85
N SER A 389 -7.61 -21.04 11.61
CA SER A 389 -7.84 -21.51 12.98
C SER A 389 -8.27 -20.36 13.91
N GLU A 390 -9.07 -20.67 14.93
CA GLU A 390 -9.48 -19.67 15.93
C GLU A 390 -8.27 -18.95 16.56
N LEU A 391 -8.30 -17.62 16.57
CA LEU A 391 -7.27 -16.77 17.17
C LEU A 391 -7.81 -16.15 18.45
N SER A 392 -6.98 -16.09 19.49
CA SER A 392 -7.33 -15.38 20.72
C SER A 392 -7.57 -13.89 20.44
N HIS A 393 -8.43 -13.25 21.24
CA HIS A 393 -8.75 -11.84 21.06
C HIS A 393 -7.50 -10.93 21.18
N GLY A 394 -6.55 -11.29 22.06
CA GLY A 394 -5.26 -10.60 22.18
C GLY A 394 -4.44 -10.62 20.88
N VAL A 395 -4.43 -11.75 20.18
CA VAL A 395 -3.76 -11.90 18.88
C VAL A 395 -4.48 -11.11 17.80
N GLN A 396 -5.81 -11.13 17.79
CA GLN A 396 -6.62 -10.33 16.88
C GLN A 396 -6.32 -8.83 17.03
N ASN A 397 -6.24 -8.33 18.27
CA ASN A 397 -5.90 -6.94 18.56
C ASN A 397 -4.46 -6.59 18.19
N LYS A 398 -3.50 -7.50 18.44
CA LYS A 398 -2.11 -7.36 17.99
C LYS A 398 -2.05 -7.19 16.47
N ILE A 399 -2.78 -8.02 15.72
CA ILE A 399 -2.82 -7.96 14.25
C ILE A 399 -3.41 -6.63 13.75
N LYS A 400 -4.54 -6.18 14.31
CA LYS A 400 -5.14 -4.87 13.98
C LYS A 400 -4.16 -3.71 14.22
N ARG A 401 -3.44 -3.73 15.35
CA ARG A 401 -2.41 -2.72 15.67
C ARG A 401 -1.21 -2.78 14.73
N MET A 402 -0.72 -3.97 14.38
CA MET A 402 0.38 -4.18 13.45
C MET A 402 0.05 -3.62 12.05
N LEU A 403 -1.17 -3.86 11.57
CA LEU A 403 -1.67 -3.39 10.28
C LEU A 403 -2.10 -1.91 10.30
N LYS A 404 -2.36 -1.34 11.49
CA LYS A 404 -2.98 -0.02 11.67
C LYS A 404 -4.28 0.09 10.87
N ASN A 405 -5.07 -0.98 10.91
CA ASN A 405 -6.26 -1.15 10.09
C ASN A 405 -7.41 -1.68 10.95
N ASP A 406 -8.50 -0.91 11.01
CA ASP A 406 -9.70 -1.27 11.77
C ASP A 406 -10.64 -2.19 10.99
N ASN A 407 -10.50 -2.24 9.66
CA ASN A 407 -11.29 -3.07 8.74
C ASN A 407 -10.66 -4.46 8.56
N VAL A 408 -10.28 -5.09 9.67
CA VAL A 408 -9.77 -6.46 9.70
C VAL A 408 -10.85 -7.39 10.26
N HIS A 409 -11.25 -8.35 9.44
CA HIS A 409 -12.28 -9.35 9.75
C HIS A 409 -11.64 -10.71 10.03
N PHE A 410 -12.11 -11.41 11.06
CA PHE A 410 -11.63 -12.75 11.44
C PHE A 410 -12.72 -13.78 11.16
N VAL A 411 -12.39 -14.81 10.39
CA VAL A 411 -13.30 -15.89 10.01
C VAL A 411 -12.66 -17.22 10.43
N ILE A 412 -13.39 -17.99 11.25
CA ILE A 412 -12.93 -19.27 11.77
C ILE A 412 -13.30 -20.39 10.79
N GLU A 413 -12.30 -21.19 10.39
CA GLU A 413 -12.52 -22.43 9.65
C GLU A 413 -13.19 -23.45 10.59
N LYS A 414 -14.49 -23.66 10.43
CA LYS A 414 -15.16 -24.78 11.09
C LYS A 414 -14.65 -26.07 10.46
N LEU A 415 -13.97 -26.90 11.25
CA LEU A 415 -13.67 -28.28 10.87
C LEU A 415 -14.96 -28.96 10.40
N ASP A 416 -14.95 -29.48 9.17
CA ASP A 416 -15.93 -30.45 8.69
C ASP A 416 -15.80 -31.73 9.53
N VAL A 417 -16.38 -31.71 10.73
CA VAL A 417 -16.80 -32.92 11.43
C VAL A 417 -18.10 -33.33 10.75
N THR A 418 -17.94 -34.20 9.76
CA THR A 418 -18.91 -35.21 9.32
C THR A 418 -20.37 -34.90 9.62
N LYS A 419 -21.10 -34.43 8.60
CA LYS A 419 -22.54 -34.66 8.50
C LYS A 419 -22.79 -36.17 8.56
N GLY A 420 -23.15 -36.68 9.73
CA GLY A 420 -23.55 -38.07 9.89
C GLY A 420 -23.29 -38.63 11.28
N GLN A 421 -23.97 -38.11 12.30
CA GLN A 421 -24.67 -38.93 13.31
C GLN A 421 -25.50 -38.03 14.22
N GLU A 422 -26.74 -38.46 14.41
CA GLU A 422 -27.82 -37.76 15.09
C GLU A 422 -27.68 -37.76 16.61
N HIS A 423 -28.48 -36.87 17.21
CA HIS A 423 -29.11 -36.94 18.53
C HIS A 423 -28.38 -36.38 19.77
N THR A 424 -28.92 -35.22 20.20
CA THR A 424 -29.24 -34.83 21.59
C THR A 424 -28.19 -35.09 22.66
N GLU A 425 -27.38 -34.07 22.95
CA GLU A 425 -27.11 -33.67 24.33
C GLU A 425 -27.13 -32.14 24.42
N GLU A 426 -27.87 -31.63 25.42
CA GLU A 426 -28.00 -30.21 25.75
C GLU A 426 -26.62 -29.60 26.03
N LYS A 427 -25.97 -29.02 25.03
CA LYS A 427 -24.87 -28.07 25.29
C LYS A 427 -25.49 -26.82 25.92
N GLN A 428 -25.24 -26.64 27.22
CA GLN A 428 -25.47 -25.40 27.96
C GLN A 428 -25.19 -24.19 27.06
N LYS A 429 -26.19 -23.31 26.92
CA LYS A 429 -26.01 -21.98 26.35
C LYS A 429 -24.98 -21.24 27.20
N VAL A 430 -23.73 -21.21 26.78
CA VAL A 430 -22.75 -20.24 27.27
C VAL A 430 -23.27 -18.88 26.83
N ASN A 431 -23.71 -18.07 27.80
CA ASN A 431 -24.30 -16.77 27.56
C ASN A 431 -23.24 -15.85 26.93
N LYS A 432 -23.55 -15.19 25.80
CA LYS A 432 -22.65 -14.23 25.10
C LYS A 432 -22.11 -13.13 26.03
N THR A 433 -22.80 -12.86 27.12
CA THR A 433 -22.43 -11.94 28.17
C THR A 433 -21.22 -12.44 28.99
N THR A 434 -21.06 -13.71 29.34
CA THR A 434 -19.90 -14.15 30.16
C THR A 434 -18.56 -13.95 29.43
N LEU A 435 -18.54 -14.07 28.09
CA LEU A 435 -17.35 -13.96 27.24
C LEU A 435 -16.68 -12.57 27.22
N ILE A 436 -17.46 -11.47 27.28
CA ILE A 436 -16.89 -10.11 27.16
C ILE A 436 -16.13 -9.69 28.44
N ALA A 437 -16.51 -10.21 29.60
CA ALA A 437 -15.78 -9.96 30.84
C ALA A 437 -14.44 -10.73 30.86
N ASP A 438 -14.46 -11.97 30.36
CA ASP A 438 -13.26 -12.79 30.16
C ASP A 438 -12.29 -12.13 29.16
N ASP A 439 -12.81 -11.53 28.07
CA ASP A 439 -12.00 -10.79 27.09
C ASP A 439 -11.26 -9.59 27.72
N ILE A 440 -11.92 -8.80 28.58
CA ILE A 440 -11.26 -7.67 29.26
C ILE A 440 -10.25 -8.16 30.29
N ILE A 441 -10.54 -9.27 30.98
CA ILE A 441 -9.63 -9.90 31.95
C ILE A 441 -8.37 -10.38 31.25
N ASP A 442 -8.51 -11.08 30.13
CA ASP A 442 -7.39 -11.54 29.32
C ASP A 442 -6.60 -10.36 28.75
N GLU A 443 -7.27 -9.29 28.33
CA GLU A 443 -6.59 -8.07 27.90
C GLU A 443 -5.76 -7.45 29.05
N ILE A 444 -6.33 -7.32 30.25
CA ILE A 444 -5.61 -6.82 31.43
C ILE A 444 -4.42 -7.72 31.80
N LEU A 445 -4.58 -9.04 31.72
CA LEU A 445 -3.52 -10.01 32.04
C LEU A 445 -2.43 -10.08 30.96
N SER A 446 -2.75 -9.72 29.72
CA SER A 446 -1.81 -9.65 28.60
C SER A 446 -0.91 -8.41 28.62
N ILE A 447 -1.20 -7.43 29.48
CA ILE A 447 -0.37 -6.24 29.67
C ILE A 447 0.96 -6.66 30.32
N ASP A 448 2.00 -6.82 29.50
CA ASP A 448 3.33 -7.20 29.93
C ASP A 448 4.31 -6.02 29.87
N TYR A 449 4.17 -5.11 30.83
CA TYR A 449 5.12 -3.99 30.99
C TYR A 449 6.03 -4.24 32.20
N PHE A 450 7.32 -4.00 32.01
CA PHE A 450 8.31 -4.02 33.10
C PHE A 450 7.89 -3.04 34.21
N GLY A 451 7.89 -3.49 35.47
CA GLY A 451 7.41 -2.70 36.61
C GLY A 451 5.95 -2.93 37.04
N LEU A 452 5.17 -3.73 36.32
CA LEU A 452 3.82 -4.15 36.76
C LEU A 452 3.87 -5.44 37.57
N ASP A 453 3.37 -5.41 38.82
CA ASP A 453 3.17 -6.61 39.62
C ASP A 453 1.95 -7.41 39.10
N LYS A 454 2.23 -8.47 38.33
CA LYS A 454 1.20 -9.36 37.77
C LYS A 454 0.35 -10.01 38.87
N ASN A 455 0.88 -10.21 40.08
CA ASN A 455 0.10 -10.78 41.18
C ASN A 455 -0.86 -9.73 41.78
N ASP A 456 -0.43 -8.47 41.93
CA ASP A 456 -1.32 -7.37 42.33
C ASP A 456 -2.45 -7.15 41.33
N VAL A 457 -2.15 -7.18 40.03
CA VAL A 457 -3.17 -7.07 38.96
C VAL A 457 -4.15 -8.25 39.00
N LYS A 458 -3.65 -9.48 39.13
CA LYS A 458 -4.50 -10.67 39.30
C LYS A 458 -5.38 -10.59 40.55
N ASN A 459 -4.84 -10.10 41.66
CA ASN A 459 -5.60 -9.94 42.91
C ASN A 459 -6.74 -8.93 42.73
N LYS A 460 -6.49 -7.79 42.07
CA LYS A 460 -7.53 -6.79 41.77
C LYS A 460 -8.64 -7.33 40.85
N ILE A 461 -8.29 -8.14 39.85
CA ILE A 461 -9.29 -8.83 39.02
C ILE A 461 -10.11 -9.79 39.88
N ASN A 462 -9.45 -10.59 40.72
CA ASN A 462 -10.12 -11.54 41.61
C ASN A 462 -11.06 -10.84 42.60
N GLU A 463 -10.68 -9.69 43.16
CA GLU A 463 -11.56 -8.89 44.02
C GLU A 463 -12.83 -8.42 43.29
N ILE A 464 -12.68 -7.96 42.04
CA ILE A 464 -13.81 -7.54 41.19
C ILE A 464 -14.75 -8.73 40.92
N LEU A 465 -14.20 -9.90 40.58
CA LEU A 465 -14.96 -11.12 40.30
C LEU A 465 -15.67 -11.68 41.53
N ILE A 466 -14.98 -11.74 42.68
CA ILE A 466 -15.56 -12.22 43.95
C ILE A 466 -16.74 -11.34 44.33
N LYS A 467 -16.62 -10.02 44.18
CA LYS A 467 -17.72 -9.09 44.44
C LYS A 467 -18.91 -9.33 43.51
N TYR A 468 -18.66 -9.46 42.21
CA TYR A 468 -19.71 -9.77 41.23
C TYR A 468 -20.45 -11.07 41.57
N ASN A 469 -19.73 -12.16 41.85
CA ASN A 469 -20.34 -13.45 42.19
C ASN A 469 -21.14 -13.40 43.51
N LYS A 470 -20.66 -12.63 44.49
CA LYS A 470 -21.38 -12.38 45.73
C LYS A 470 -22.67 -11.59 45.49
N ASP A 471 -22.62 -10.54 44.68
CA ASP A 471 -23.80 -9.72 44.38
C ASP A 471 -24.82 -10.49 43.52
N LEU A 472 -24.33 -11.31 42.58
CA LEU A 472 -25.15 -12.22 41.76
C LEU A 472 -25.87 -13.28 42.59
N SER A 473 -25.17 -13.92 43.52
CA SER A 473 -25.77 -14.93 44.41
C SER A 473 -26.79 -14.36 45.41
N ASN A 474 -26.77 -13.05 45.65
CA ASN A 474 -27.72 -12.35 46.51
C ASN A 474 -28.97 -11.84 45.76
N LEU A 475 -29.06 -11.99 44.43
CA LEU A 475 -30.28 -11.73 43.66
C LEU A 475 -31.35 -12.75 44.04
N LYS A 476 -32.38 -12.30 44.76
CA LYS A 476 -33.57 -13.11 45.04
C LYS A 476 -34.65 -12.89 43.97
N GLU A 477 -35.36 -13.94 43.60
CA GLU A 477 -36.54 -13.89 42.74
C GLU A 477 -37.63 -13.01 43.40
N GLY A 478 -37.72 -11.75 42.97
CA GLY A 478 -38.64 -10.74 43.50
C GLY A 478 -38.31 -9.34 42.99
N LEU A 479 -39.08 -8.32 43.39
CA LEU A 479 -38.86 -6.90 43.05
C LEU A 479 -37.50 -6.41 43.58
N SER A 480 -36.46 -6.56 42.77
CA SER A 480 -35.11 -6.04 43.00
C SER A 480 -34.87 -4.83 42.10
N LEU A 481 -34.19 -3.80 42.63
CA LEU A 481 -33.72 -2.64 41.85
C LEU A 481 -32.51 -2.96 40.97
N GLN A 482 -31.81 -4.07 41.26
CA GLN A 482 -30.67 -4.56 40.48
C GLN A 482 -31.11 -5.80 39.69
N SER A 483 -30.79 -5.82 38.40
CA SER A 483 -30.94 -6.97 37.51
C SER A 483 -29.58 -7.65 37.28
N GLU A 484 -29.61 -8.90 36.81
CA GLU A 484 -28.40 -9.62 36.38
C GLU A 484 -27.62 -8.83 35.31
N GLU A 485 -28.32 -8.24 34.33
CA GLU A 485 -27.72 -7.36 33.32
C GLU A 485 -27.09 -6.09 33.93
N GLY A 486 -27.68 -5.53 34.99
CA GLY A 486 -27.14 -4.38 35.71
C GLY A 486 -25.84 -4.70 36.44
N LEU A 487 -25.79 -5.83 37.16
CA LEU A 487 -24.57 -6.31 37.81
C LEU A 487 -23.46 -6.64 36.80
N TYR A 488 -23.84 -7.21 35.66
CA TYR A 488 -22.90 -7.53 34.59
C TYR A 488 -22.32 -6.26 33.94
N THR A 489 -23.14 -5.22 33.73
CA THR A 489 -22.65 -3.92 33.26
C THR A 489 -21.68 -3.29 34.26
N GLU A 490 -21.97 -3.40 35.57
CA GLU A 490 -21.09 -2.90 36.63
C GLU A 490 -19.74 -3.65 36.67
N LEU A 491 -19.74 -4.95 36.41
CA LEU A 491 -18.53 -5.76 36.24
C LEU A 491 -17.67 -5.23 35.08
N LEU A 492 -18.27 -5.02 33.90
CA LEU A 492 -17.56 -4.50 32.73
C LEU A 492 -16.97 -3.11 32.96
N VAL A 493 -17.69 -2.22 33.64
CA VAL A 493 -17.21 -0.88 33.97
C VAL A 493 -15.99 -0.94 34.88
N LYS A 494 -16.03 -1.78 35.93
CA LYS A 494 -14.89 -1.93 36.86
C LYS A 494 -13.65 -2.53 36.20
N LEU A 495 -13.82 -3.53 35.34
CA LEU A 495 -12.72 -4.13 34.58
C LEU A 495 -12.11 -3.10 33.60
N ASN A 496 -12.93 -2.33 32.88
CA ASN A 496 -12.44 -1.27 32.00
C ASN A 496 -11.71 -0.15 32.75
N LEU A 497 -12.19 0.26 33.93
CA LEU A 497 -11.49 1.24 34.77
C LEU A 497 -10.12 0.72 35.23
N LEU A 498 -10.02 -0.56 35.57
CA LEU A 498 -8.74 -1.18 35.91
C LEU A 498 -7.79 -1.16 34.71
N LYS A 499 -8.27 -1.57 33.52
CA LYS A 499 -7.52 -1.50 32.26
C LYS A 499 -7.03 -0.08 31.94
N GLU A 500 -7.91 0.92 31.98
CA GLU A 500 -7.55 2.32 31.74
C GLU A 500 -6.50 2.82 32.74
N SER A 501 -6.62 2.44 34.01
CA SER A 501 -5.63 2.83 35.03
C SER A 501 -4.23 2.25 34.76
N LEU A 502 -4.15 1.04 34.21
CA LEU A 502 -2.90 0.39 33.83
C LEU A 502 -2.29 1.06 32.58
N TYR A 503 -3.11 1.40 31.58
CA TYR A 503 -2.65 2.17 30.43
C TYR A 503 -2.16 3.57 30.78
N GLN A 504 -2.86 4.28 31.66
CA GLN A 504 -2.40 5.59 32.13
C GLN A 504 -1.07 5.51 32.88
N LYS A 505 -0.81 4.42 33.62
CA LYS A 505 0.50 4.18 34.24
C LYS A 505 1.59 3.94 33.19
N PHE A 506 1.28 3.20 32.13
CA PHE A 506 2.21 2.99 31.01
C PHE A 506 2.51 4.30 30.28
N GLU A 507 1.48 5.05 29.85
CA GLU A 507 1.63 6.32 29.12
C GLU A 507 2.46 7.34 29.91
N LYS A 508 2.26 7.42 31.23
CA LYS A 508 3.05 8.31 32.10
C LYS A 508 4.53 7.97 32.15
N ASN A 509 4.90 6.73 31.87
CA ASN A 509 6.28 6.22 31.94
C ASN A 509 6.86 5.85 30.57
N LEU A 510 6.19 6.21 29.46
CA LEU A 510 6.61 5.87 28.10
C LEU A 510 8.07 6.24 27.83
N VAL A 511 8.47 7.45 28.22
CA VAL A 511 9.85 7.94 28.04
C VAL A 511 10.87 7.07 28.79
N VAL A 512 10.49 6.47 29.91
CA VAL A 512 11.38 5.58 30.69
C VAL A 512 11.49 4.21 30.03
N TYR A 513 10.41 3.71 29.42
CA TYR A 513 10.48 2.50 28.60
C TYR A 513 11.37 2.71 27.36
N ASP A 514 11.25 3.86 26.69
CA ASP A 514 12.13 4.21 25.56
C ASP A 514 13.61 4.25 25.99
N MET A 515 13.93 4.78 27.18
CA MET A 515 15.29 4.74 27.74
C MET A 515 15.76 3.31 28.01
N LEU A 516 14.88 2.45 28.55
CA LEU A 516 15.21 1.06 28.88
C LEU A 516 15.52 0.25 27.61
N ASP A 517 14.73 0.46 26.55
CA ASP A 517 14.97 -0.13 25.23
C ASP A 517 16.32 0.33 24.66
N GLU A 518 16.64 1.63 24.75
CA GLU A 518 17.93 2.16 24.32
C GLU A 518 19.08 1.50 25.11
N VAL A 519 19.03 1.41 26.46
CA VAL A 519 20.08 0.72 27.25
C VAL A 519 20.25 -0.73 26.79
N ASN A 520 19.15 -1.46 26.58
CA ASN A 520 19.20 -2.85 26.14
C ASN A 520 19.88 -2.99 24.76
N ASN A 521 19.60 -2.09 23.83
CA ASN A 521 20.28 -2.07 22.53
C ASN A 521 21.79 -1.79 22.68
N LEU A 522 22.17 -0.83 23.52
CA LEU A 522 23.60 -0.53 23.78
C LEU A 522 24.33 -1.72 24.42
N LEU A 523 23.70 -2.42 25.37
CA LEU A 523 24.25 -3.65 25.96
C LEU A 523 24.40 -4.76 24.91
N SER A 524 23.40 -4.93 24.04
CA SER A 524 23.42 -5.92 22.95
C SER A 524 24.59 -5.66 22.00
N ILE A 525 24.88 -4.40 21.65
CA ILE A 525 26.04 -4.00 20.84
C ILE A 525 27.37 -4.38 21.51
N LEU A 526 27.50 -4.16 22.82
CA LEU A 526 28.71 -4.52 23.57
C LEU A 526 28.91 -6.03 23.70
N ASN A 527 27.83 -6.81 23.60
CA ASN A 527 27.85 -8.27 23.62
C ASN A 527 28.00 -8.90 22.23
N ASN A 528 28.23 -8.09 21.19
CA ASN A 528 28.31 -8.52 19.78
C ASN A 528 27.04 -9.21 19.27
N GLU A 529 25.88 -8.85 19.81
CA GLU A 529 24.59 -9.31 19.31
C GLU A 529 24.20 -8.54 18.03
N GLU A 530 23.55 -9.23 17.09
CA GLU A 530 23.14 -8.63 15.82
C GLU A 530 21.89 -7.77 16.03
N ILE A 531 22.06 -6.44 16.08
CA ILE A 531 20.95 -5.48 16.21
C ILE A 531 20.94 -4.44 15.08
N VAL A 532 19.75 -3.88 14.82
CA VAL A 532 19.58 -2.79 13.86
C VAL A 532 19.91 -1.46 14.53
N ILE A 533 20.92 -0.75 14.01
CA ILE A 533 21.32 0.58 14.48
C ILE A 533 20.32 1.61 13.97
N ASN A 534 19.59 2.23 14.88
CA ASN A 534 18.51 3.18 14.66
C ASN A 534 18.79 4.57 15.21
N THR A 535 19.66 4.70 16.23
CA THR A 535 20.00 6.00 16.84
C THR A 535 21.46 6.40 16.64
N SER A 536 21.77 7.69 16.84
CA SER A 536 23.15 8.16 16.82
C SER A 536 23.97 7.55 17.96
N LEU A 537 23.36 7.30 19.12
CA LEU A 537 24.05 6.75 20.29
C LEU A 537 24.39 5.27 20.07
N GLU A 538 23.48 4.50 19.49
CA GLU A 538 23.75 3.12 19.05
C GLU A 538 24.88 3.07 18.02
N ASN A 539 24.93 4.02 17.08
CA ASN A 539 26.02 4.09 16.11
C ASN A 539 27.37 4.46 16.76
N ASP A 540 27.36 5.32 17.78
CA ASP A 540 28.54 5.66 18.58
C ASP A 540 29.07 4.38 19.27
N PHE A 541 28.19 3.60 19.92
CA PHE A 541 28.54 2.34 20.59
C PHE A 541 28.96 1.24 19.63
N TYR A 542 28.34 1.14 18.45
CA TYR A 542 28.73 0.16 17.44
C TYR A 542 30.13 0.43 16.90
N SER A 543 30.43 1.71 16.64
CA SER A 543 31.76 2.14 16.19
C SER A 543 32.82 1.90 17.28
N LEU A 544 32.48 2.16 18.54
CA LEU A 544 33.32 1.88 19.69
C LEU A 544 33.59 0.37 19.83
N SER A 545 32.53 -0.45 19.83
CA SER A 545 32.58 -1.91 20.00
C SER A 545 33.40 -2.59 18.90
N LYS A 546 33.30 -2.11 17.66
CA LYS A 546 34.00 -2.71 16.52
C LYS A 546 35.44 -2.27 16.37
N ASN A 547 35.74 -0.99 16.62
CA ASN A 547 37.01 -0.39 16.20
C ASN A 547 37.95 -0.04 17.37
N ILE A 548 37.42 0.08 18.60
CA ILE A 548 38.19 0.53 19.76
C ILE A 548 38.25 -0.57 20.83
N LEU A 549 37.09 -1.09 21.27
CA LEU A 549 37.03 -2.09 22.34
C LEU A 549 37.83 -3.39 22.10
N PRO A 550 37.98 -3.92 20.87
CA PRO A 550 38.75 -5.14 20.65
C PRO A 550 40.26 -4.99 20.91
N PHE A 551 40.73 -3.76 21.09
CA PHE A 551 42.15 -3.43 21.21
C PHE A 551 42.53 -2.88 22.61
N VAL A 552 41.55 -2.66 23.49
CA VAL A 552 41.77 -2.15 24.86
C VAL A 552 41.72 -3.28 25.88
N GLU A 553 42.16 -3.00 27.11
CA GLU A 553 42.03 -3.97 28.22
C GLU A 553 40.55 -4.35 28.44
N GLU A 554 40.28 -5.64 28.62
CA GLU A 554 38.92 -6.19 28.86
C GLU A 554 38.18 -5.45 29.98
N LYS A 555 38.92 -5.00 31.00
CA LYS A 555 38.43 -4.15 32.09
C LYS A 555 37.65 -2.92 31.63
N ILE A 556 38.07 -2.26 30.55
CA ILE A 556 37.42 -1.04 30.03
C ILE A 556 36.05 -1.38 29.42
N THR A 557 35.96 -2.51 28.72
CA THR A 557 34.69 -3.03 28.17
C THR A 557 33.76 -3.46 29.29
N ASP A 558 34.28 -4.12 30.33
CA ASP A 558 33.51 -4.55 31.50
C ASP A 558 33.01 -3.37 32.32
N ASP A 559 33.82 -2.34 32.54
CA ASP A 559 33.42 -1.10 33.23
C ASP A 559 32.27 -0.41 32.49
N LEU A 560 32.32 -0.36 31.16
CA LEU A 560 31.24 0.18 30.33
C LEU A 560 29.96 -0.66 30.39
N ARG A 561 30.08 -2.00 30.38
CA ARG A 561 28.94 -2.91 30.54
C ARG A 561 28.31 -2.75 31.92
N ASN A 562 29.12 -2.72 32.98
CA ASN A 562 28.67 -2.51 34.35
C ASN A 562 27.98 -1.16 34.52
N TYR A 563 28.47 -0.11 33.86
CA TYR A 563 27.80 1.19 33.85
C TYR A 563 26.40 1.11 33.24
N LEU A 564 26.26 0.51 32.06
CA LEU A 564 24.95 0.36 31.40
C LEU A 564 23.99 -0.54 32.18
N GLU A 565 24.47 -1.64 32.77
CA GLU A 565 23.65 -2.49 33.66
C GLU A 565 23.17 -1.71 34.90
N ASN A 566 24.00 -0.82 35.46
CA ASN A 566 23.57 0.06 36.54
C ASN A 566 22.52 1.08 36.07
N GLU A 567 22.64 1.63 34.85
CA GLU A 567 21.61 2.53 34.30
C GLU A 567 20.28 1.80 34.06
N LYS A 568 20.35 0.58 33.52
CA LYS A 568 19.20 -0.32 33.39
C LYS A 568 18.52 -0.52 34.74
N HIS A 569 19.28 -0.93 35.76
CA HIS A 569 18.74 -1.17 37.10
C HIS A 569 18.06 0.09 37.70
N LYS A 570 18.59 1.30 37.47
CA LYS A 570 17.94 2.54 37.94
C LYS A 570 16.58 2.76 37.28
N LEU A 571 16.49 2.57 35.97
CA LEU A 571 15.25 2.70 35.20
C LEU A 571 14.23 1.65 35.66
N GLU A 572 14.67 0.40 35.80
CA GLU A 572 13.88 -0.73 36.30
C GLU A 572 13.34 -0.48 37.72
N ASN A 573 14.18 0.01 38.63
CA ASN A 573 13.79 0.32 40.00
C ASN A 573 12.75 1.45 40.07
N TYR A 574 12.88 2.49 39.22
CA TYR A 574 11.85 3.53 39.13
C TYR A 574 10.53 2.98 38.58
N LEU A 575 10.56 2.10 37.58
CA LEU A 575 9.34 1.46 37.04
C LEU A 575 8.64 0.57 38.09
N LEU A 576 9.40 -0.06 38.99
CA LEU A 576 8.87 -0.90 40.07
C LEU A 576 8.31 -0.09 41.26
N THR A 577 9.00 0.97 41.67
CA THR A 577 8.70 1.69 42.93
C THR A 577 7.95 3.01 42.71
N GLY A 578 8.06 3.60 41.52
CA GLY A 578 7.59 4.96 41.23
C GLY A 578 8.41 6.06 41.92
N GLU A 579 9.48 5.71 42.63
CA GLU A 579 10.31 6.63 43.40
C GLU A 579 11.63 6.92 42.68
N ASN A 580 12.20 8.12 42.89
CA ASN A 580 13.52 8.52 42.42
C ASN A 580 13.72 8.37 40.90
N ARG A 581 12.89 9.06 40.11
CA ARG A 581 13.02 9.10 38.65
C ARG A 581 14.46 9.50 38.26
N PRO A 582 15.22 8.63 37.55
CA PRO A 582 16.64 8.86 37.33
C PRO A 582 16.91 9.97 36.31
N TYR A 583 16.01 10.13 35.32
CA TYR A 583 16.16 11.10 34.23
C TYR A 583 14.83 11.79 33.92
N GLU A 584 14.87 13.11 33.73
CA GLU A 584 13.68 13.91 33.38
C GLU A 584 13.18 13.62 31.96
N ASP A 585 14.10 13.37 31.03
CA ASP A 585 13.84 13.14 29.61
C ASP A 585 14.99 12.36 28.93
N MET A 586 14.73 11.93 27.70
CA MET A 586 15.68 11.15 26.88
C MET A 586 16.98 11.91 26.63
N ASP A 587 16.95 13.23 26.52
CA ASP A 587 18.13 14.04 26.24
C ASP A 587 19.10 14.02 27.44
N LYS A 588 18.59 14.14 28.67
CA LYS A 588 19.42 14.02 29.89
C LYS A 588 20.00 12.62 30.07
N PHE A 589 19.22 11.59 29.73
CA PHE A 589 19.67 10.21 29.75
C PHE A 589 20.80 9.98 28.74
N ILE A 590 20.62 10.37 27.47
CA ILE A 590 21.65 10.30 26.43
C ILE A 590 22.91 11.09 26.84
N LEU A 591 22.73 12.29 27.41
CA LEU A 591 23.84 13.11 27.87
C LEU A 591 24.65 12.42 28.98
N SER A 592 23.99 11.74 29.92
CA SER A 592 24.64 10.95 30.96
C SER A 592 25.52 9.86 30.36
N ILE A 593 24.96 9.06 29.43
CA ILE A 593 25.71 7.97 28.78
C ILE A 593 26.89 8.52 27.98
N ARG A 594 26.70 9.58 27.19
CA ARG A 594 27.78 10.20 26.42
C ARG A 594 28.87 10.80 27.30
N THR A 595 28.50 11.34 28.46
CA THR A 595 29.47 11.86 29.44
C THR A 595 30.34 10.73 29.96
N TYR A 596 29.74 9.59 30.32
CA TYR A 596 30.50 8.42 30.75
C TYR A 596 31.38 7.88 29.62
N LEU A 597 30.84 7.75 28.41
CA LEU A 597 31.59 7.32 27.23
C LEU A 597 32.81 8.20 26.95
N ASN A 598 32.66 9.53 27.06
CA ASN A 598 33.78 10.46 26.90
C ASN A 598 34.88 10.23 27.95
N ILE A 599 34.50 9.94 29.20
CA ILE A 599 35.47 9.60 30.25
C ILE A 599 36.20 8.30 29.91
N THR A 600 35.48 7.29 29.41
CA THR A 600 36.06 6.02 28.95
C THR A 600 37.06 6.26 27.82
N LEU A 601 36.70 7.05 26.81
CA LEU A 601 37.61 7.41 25.71
C LEU A 601 38.84 8.19 26.19
N LEU A 602 38.68 9.11 27.14
CA LEU A 602 39.79 9.83 27.77
C LEU A 602 40.70 8.92 28.60
N SER A 603 40.20 7.81 29.13
CA SER A 603 41.04 6.84 29.85
C SER A 603 41.90 6.00 28.89
N ILE A 604 41.37 5.66 27.71
CA ILE A 604 42.08 4.94 26.63
C ILE A 604 43.25 5.76 26.09
N ARG A 605 43.17 7.09 26.18
CA ARG A 605 44.19 8.08 25.77
C ARG A 605 45.56 7.95 26.46
N ASN A 606 45.65 7.29 27.62
CA ASN A 606 46.90 7.23 28.40
C ASN A 606 47.87 6.11 27.97
N TYR A 607 47.58 5.39 26.88
CA TYR A 607 48.25 4.14 26.49
C TYR A 607 49.27 4.22 25.32
N LEU A 608 49.59 5.40 24.73
CA LEU A 608 50.62 5.53 23.68
C LEU A 608 51.66 6.61 23.96
N ASN A 609 52.84 6.42 23.35
CA ASN A 609 53.90 7.42 23.32
C ASN A 609 53.77 8.36 22.11
N LYS A 610 54.53 9.45 22.12
CA LYS A 610 54.44 10.54 21.13
C LYS A 610 54.74 10.07 19.70
N GLU A 611 55.67 9.13 19.51
CA GLU A 611 56.08 8.69 18.17
C GLU A 611 54.93 8.01 17.42
N GLU A 612 54.12 7.22 18.13
CA GLU A 612 53.00 6.48 17.56
C GLU A 612 51.83 7.39 17.15
N ILE A 613 51.66 8.51 17.85
CA ILE A 613 50.68 9.56 17.50
C ILE A 613 51.14 10.29 16.24
N LEU A 614 52.43 10.63 16.17
CA LEU A 614 53.01 11.29 15.00
C LEU A 614 52.94 10.42 13.74
N ASP A 615 53.09 9.11 13.87
CA ASP A 615 52.95 8.17 12.77
C ASP A 615 51.53 8.22 12.15
N VAL A 616 50.48 8.26 12.97
CA VAL A 616 49.09 8.34 12.47
C VAL A 616 48.80 9.67 11.79
N ILE A 617 49.32 10.78 12.34
CA ILE A 617 49.20 12.10 11.70
C ILE A 617 49.94 12.12 10.36
N ARG A 618 51.13 11.51 10.30
CA ARG A 618 51.88 11.38 9.05
C ARG A 618 51.13 10.52 8.03
N ASP A 619 50.54 9.41 8.45
CA ASP A 619 49.71 8.55 7.60
C ASP A 619 48.49 9.30 7.07
N TYR A 620 47.87 10.16 7.89
CA TYR A 620 46.78 11.05 7.47
C TYR A 620 47.23 12.04 6.40
N THR A 621 48.31 12.80 6.65
CA THR A 621 48.84 13.79 5.70
C THR A 621 49.24 13.14 4.36
N ASN A 622 49.69 11.89 4.39
CA ASN A 622 50.05 11.11 3.21
C ASN A 622 48.89 10.35 2.57
N MET A 623 47.66 10.46 3.08
CA MET A 623 46.47 9.71 2.65
C MET A 623 46.63 8.18 2.70
N GLN A 624 47.39 7.66 3.67
CA GLN A 624 47.68 6.23 3.88
C GLN A 624 47.02 5.65 5.14
N MET A 625 46.10 6.40 5.76
CA MET A 625 45.45 6.07 7.03
C MET A 625 44.61 4.79 6.98
N LYS A 626 44.62 4.03 8.09
CA LYS A 626 43.80 2.82 8.30
C LYS A 626 42.90 2.98 9.52
N ILE A 627 41.69 2.43 9.48
CA ILE A 627 40.76 2.45 10.63
C ILE A 627 41.04 1.29 11.61
N ASN A 628 41.88 0.33 11.21
CA ASN A 628 42.19 -0.91 11.94
C ASN A 628 43.68 -1.02 12.29
N TYR A 629 44.28 0.01 12.87
CA TYR A 629 45.57 -0.11 13.54
C TYR A 629 45.45 -1.07 14.75
N LYS A 630 46.56 -1.71 15.12
CA LYS A 630 46.59 -2.65 16.25
C LYS A 630 46.48 -1.96 17.61
N GLU A 631 46.81 -0.67 17.66
CA GLU A 631 46.83 0.11 18.88
C GLU A 631 45.59 1.04 19.03
N PRO A 632 44.88 1.03 20.18
CA PRO A 632 43.59 1.73 20.38
C PRO A 632 43.60 3.22 20.06
N ILE A 633 44.64 3.94 20.50
CA ILE A 633 44.72 5.40 20.30
C ILE A 633 44.99 5.73 18.83
N LYS A 634 45.68 4.85 18.07
CA LYS A 634 45.83 5.04 16.63
C LYS A 634 44.49 4.93 15.91
N ASN A 635 43.61 4.01 16.34
CA ASN A 635 42.24 3.93 15.83
C ASN A 635 41.40 5.16 16.23
N TYR A 636 41.45 5.59 17.49
CA TYR A 636 40.77 6.81 17.95
C TYR A 636 41.17 8.03 17.10
N LEU A 637 42.47 8.28 16.96
CA LEU A 637 42.98 9.44 16.23
C LEU A 637 42.64 9.36 14.74
N SER A 638 42.62 8.16 14.17
CA SER A 638 42.20 7.93 12.78
C SER A 638 40.71 8.22 12.58
N ILE A 639 39.85 7.84 13.52
CA ILE A 639 38.43 8.16 13.48
C ILE A 639 38.21 9.67 13.55
N VAL A 640 38.90 10.36 14.48
CA VAL A 640 38.80 11.83 14.62
C VAL A 640 39.21 12.54 13.32
N LEU A 641 40.34 12.15 12.73
CA LEU A 641 40.85 12.77 11.50
C LEU A 641 39.96 12.48 10.28
N LEU A 642 39.40 11.27 10.17
CA LEU A 642 38.43 10.93 9.12
C LEU A 642 37.10 11.69 9.28
N GLU A 643 36.65 11.89 10.52
CA GLU A 643 35.45 12.68 10.78
C GLU A 643 35.66 14.15 10.39
N ILE A 644 36.85 14.70 10.62
CA ILE A 644 37.24 16.03 10.09
C ILE A 644 37.14 16.06 8.56
N ASP A 645 37.68 15.06 7.86
CA ASP A 645 37.63 14.98 6.40
C ASP A 645 36.20 14.85 5.86
N LYS A 646 35.36 14.08 6.55
CA LYS A 646 33.93 13.95 6.23
C LYS A 646 33.20 15.28 6.37
N ILE A 647 33.37 15.99 7.48
CA ILE A 647 32.75 17.31 7.70
C ILE A 647 33.25 18.32 6.66
N LYS A 648 34.55 18.31 6.37
CA LYS A 648 35.14 19.11 5.28
C LYS A 648 34.44 18.86 3.95
N ASN A 649 34.27 17.60 3.55
CA ASN A 649 33.59 17.25 2.31
C ASN A 649 32.12 17.71 2.33
N GLU A 650 31.41 17.52 3.44
CA GLU A 650 30.05 18.04 3.60
C GLU A 650 29.99 19.58 3.49
N ILE A 651 31.00 20.31 3.98
CA ILE A 651 31.09 21.76 3.80
C ILE A 651 31.32 22.10 2.33
N PHE A 652 32.20 21.39 1.62
CA PHE A 652 32.47 21.66 0.21
C PHE A 652 31.27 21.37 -0.69
N ASP A 653 30.46 20.36 -0.38
CA ASP A 653 29.19 20.11 -1.06
C ASP A 653 28.23 21.30 -0.91
N ILE A 654 28.28 22.00 0.22
CA ILE A 654 27.41 23.15 0.53
C ILE A 654 27.99 24.46 -0.03
N ASN A 655 29.31 24.63 0.03
CA ASN A 655 30.04 25.81 -0.42
C ASN A 655 31.44 25.42 -0.94
N PRO A 656 31.58 25.11 -2.24
CA PRO A 656 32.80 24.53 -2.81
C PRO A 656 34.05 25.41 -2.69
N THR A 657 33.88 26.72 -2.48
CA THR A 657 34.97 27.71 -2.45
C THR A 657 35.29 28.22 -1.04
N ASN A 658 34.90 27.48 0.01
CA ASN A 658 35.09 27.92 1.38
C ASN A 658 36.56 27.85 1.82
N LEU A 659 37.28 28.97 1.67
CA LEU A 659 38.66 29.14 2.13
C LEU A 659 38.84 28.93 3.65
N GLY A 660 37.78 29.09 4.45
CA GLY A 660 37.82 28.86 5.89
C GLY A 660 38.06 27.39 6.26
N VAL A 661 37.65 26.45 5.40
CA VAL A 661 37.92 25.02 5.61
C VAL A 661 39.40 24.71 5.42
N HIS A 662 40.00 25.23 4.34
CA HIS A 662 41.43 25.04 4.08
C HIS A 662 42.27 25.56 5.25
N ASN A 663 41.97 26.76 5.76
CA ASN A 663 42.67 27.32 6.91
C ASN A 663 42.55 26.49 8.21
N ILE A 664 41.45 25.75 8.40
CA ILE A 664 41.27 24.89 9.57
C ILE A 664 42.01 23.56 9.38
N ILE A 665 41.97 22.99 8.18
CA ILE A 665 42.67 21.73 7.86
C ILE A 665 44.19 21.91 7.87
N ASP A 666 44.70 23.06 7.41
CA ASP A 666 46.12 23.37 7.41
C ASP A 666 46.70 23.39 8.84
N LYS A 667 45.88 23.63 9.86
CA LYS A 667 46.29 23.52 11.28
C LYS A 667 46.67 22.09 11.66
N ILE A 668 46.19 21.06 10.95
CA ILE A 668 46.60 19.68 11.19
C ILE A 668 48.04 19.43 10.70
N ASN A 669 48.50 20.19 9.70
CA ASN A 669 49.81 20.02 9.07
C ASN A 669 50.88 20.92 9.68
N ILE A 670 51.04 20.87 11.01
CA ILE A 670 52.08 21.61 11.74
C ILE A 670 53.16 20.67 12.29
N ASP A 671 54.28 21.25 12.73
CA ASP A 671 55.31 20.49 13.42
C ASP A 671 54.92 20.22 14.88
N TYR A 672 54.63 18.96 15.19
CA TYR A 672 54.27 18.47 16.53
C TYR A 672 55.48 18.07 17.38
N SER A 673 56.71 18.23 16.88
CA SER A 673 57.95 17.77 17.53
C SER A 673 58.15 18.35 18.93
N ASN A 674 57.55 19.49 19.24
CA ASN A 674 57.66 20.15 20.56
C ASN A 674 56.45 19.93 21.48
N MET A 675 55.43 19.16 21.07
CA MET A 675 54.21 18.92 21.86
C MET A 675 54.23 17.55 22.53
N GLU A 676 53.73 17.43 23.75
CA GLU A 676 53.51 16.12 24.39
C GLU A 676 52.32 15.38 23.77
N SER A 677 52.27 14.05 23.89
CA SER A 677 51.19 13.18 23.36
C SER A 677 49.78 13.73 23.65
N ASN A 678 49.58 14.22 24.87
CA ASN A 678 48.32 14.80 25.32
C ASN A 678 48.02 16.18 24.72
N GLU A 679 49.05 16.97 24.44
CA GLU A 679 48.90 18.27 23.79
C GLU A 679 48.51 18.10 22.33
N ILE A 680 49.11 17.11 21.65
CA ILE A 680 48.78 16.76 20.26
C ILE A 680 47.29 16.36 20.13
N ILE A 681 46.81 15.45 20.99
CA ILE A 681 45.40 14.99 20.95
C ILE A 681 44.43 16.14 21.23
N LYS A 682 44.69 16.95 22.28
CA LYS A 682 43.86 18.13 22.58
C LYS A 682 43.82 19.13 21.43
N TYR A 683 44.96 19.28 20.75
CA TYR A 683 45.07 20.16 19.60
C TYR A 683 44.22 19.65 18.43
N VAL A 684 44.30 18.36 18.09
CA VAL A 684 43.49 17.75 17.03
C VAL A 684 41.98 17.78 17.38
N ASP A 685 41.60 17.49 18.62
CA ASP A 685 40.20 17.61 19.09
C ASP A 685 39.69 19.06 18.94
N SER A 686 40.55 20.06 19.21
CA SER A 686 40.18 21.47 19.05
C SER A 686 39.91 21.84 17.60
N ILE A 687 40.63 21.24 16.65
CA ILE A 687 40.42 21.41 15.21
C ILE A 687 39.09 20.79 14.80
N LEU A 688 38.76 19.58 15.30
CA LEU A 688 37.46 18.95 15.09
C LEU A 688 36.33 19.87 15.56
N MET A 689 36.46 20.48 16.74
CA MET A 689 35.46 21.42 17.26
C MET A 689 35.36 22.70 16.42
N GLU A 690 36.49 23.22 15.93
CA GLU A 690 36.52 24.40 15.07
C GLU A 690 35.83 24.16 13.71
N ILE A 691 36.11 23.01 13.07
CA ILE A 691 35.48 22.65 11.79
C ILE A 691 33.98 22.36 11.96
N TYR A 692 33.57 21.72 13.06
CA TYR A 692 32.16 21.53 13.40
C TYR A 692 31.45 22.87 13.61
N GLY A 693 32.09 23.81 14.31
CA GLY A 693 31.55 25.16 14.51
C GLY A 693 31.36 25.90 13.18
N LEU A 694 32.30 25.75 12.23
CA LEU A 694 32.19 26.29 10.89
C LEU A 694 31.06 25.64 10.08
N TYR A 695 30.98 24.30 10.09
CA TYR A 695 29.90 23.54 9.44
C TYR A 695 28.53 24.00 9.91
N TYR A 696 28.34 24.16 11.23
CA TYR A 696 27.08 24.63 11.81
C TYR A 696 26.74 26.04 11.33
N LYS A 697 27.70 26.97 11.35
CA LYS A 697 27.53 28.35 10.83
C LYS A 697 27.11 28.36 9.36
N ILE A 698 27.72 27.53 8.51
CA ILE A 698 27.42 27.46 7.08
C ILE A 698 26.04 26.87 6.85
N LYS A 699 25.72 25.75 7.50
CA LYS A 699 24.43 25.06 7.39
C LYS A 699 23.27 25.96 7.85
N PHE A 700 23.42 26.66 8.98
CA PHE A 700 22.41 27.63 9.45
C PHE A 700 22.33 28.89 8.60
N ASN A 701 23.46 29.42 8.11
CA ASN A 701 23.43 30.58 7.21
C ASN A 701 22.76 30.23 5.88
N ASN A 702 22.96 29.04 5.32
CA ASN A 702 22.26 28.60 4.11
C ASN A 702 20.76 28.37 4.34
N ILE A 703 20.34 27.86 5.51
CA ILE A 703 18.91 27.80 5.89
C ILE A 703 18.31 29.23 5.97
N SER A 704 19.06 30.20 6.49
CA SER A 704 18.63 31.61 6.53
C SER A 704 18.62 32.28 5.14
N LYS A 705 19.54 31.88 4.25
CA LYS A 705 19.68 32.39 2.87
C LYS A 705 18.58 31.83 1.96
N LEU A 706 18.26 30.54 2.07
CA LEU A 706 17.10 29.92 1.43
C LEU A 706 15.77 30.49 1.96
N LYS A 707 15.66 30.80 3.26
CA LYS A 707 14.52 31.54 3.81
C LYS A 707 14.44 32.98 3.26
N LYS A 708 15.55 33.72 3.19
CA LYS A 708 15.63 35.09 2.63
C LYS A 708 15.40 35.13 1.11
N GLU A 709 15.86 34.14 0.35
CA GLU A 709 15.57 34.00 -1.09
C GLU A 709 14.11 33.62 -1.31
N SER A 710 13.51 32.76 -0.48
CA SER A 710 12.06 32.53 -0.51
C SER A 710 11.24 33.78 -0.13
N TYR A 711 11.75 34.65 0.75
CA TYR A 711 11.13 35.93 1.10
C TYR A 711 11.35 37.02 0.03
N LYS A 712 12.52 37.07 -0.62
CA LYS A 712 12.79 37.96 -1.77
C LYS A 712 11.95 37.58 -3.00
N MET A 713 11.79 36.28 -3.28
CA MET A 713 10.91 35.79 -4.35
C MET A 713 9.41 36.03 -4.06
N ARG A 714 9.03 36.24 -2.78
CA ARG A 714 7.69 36.66 -2.36
C ARG A 714 7.48 38.17 -2.32
N LEU A 715 8.52 38.97 -2.53
CA LEU A 715 8.45 40.44 -2.60
C LEU A 715 8.59 40.97 -4.05
N ILE A 716 8.82 40.08 -5.03
CA ILE A 716 8.90 40.38 -6.47
C ILE A 716 7.73 39.73 -7.24
N LYS A 717 6.75 39.17 -6.51
CA LYS A 717 5.39 38.87 -6.97
C LYS A 717 4.42 39.53 -6.00
#